data_AF-A0A0C2BMC8-F1
#
_entry.id   AF-A0A0C2BMC8-F1
#
_cell.length_a   1.000
_cell.length_b   1.000
_cell.length_c   1.000
_cell.angle_alpha   90.00
_cell.angle_beta   90.00
_cell.angle_gamma   90.00
#
_symmetry.space_group_name_H-M   'P 1'
#
loop_
_entity.id
_entity.type
_entity.pdbx_description
1 polymer ?
#
loop_
_entity_poly.entity_id
_entity_poly.type
_entity_poly.pdbx_seq_one_letter_code
_entity_poly.pdbx_strand_id
1 'polypeptide(L)'
;MFVGRTDELAELTGALARATAGDPQALLIGGEAGVGKTRLVEELLDTACTQEAVIAIGGCVEIGAEGLPFAPFSTALRSLRRRLPDELMAAAEGQEDELALILPELGQSPGGPLGEHGTARLFELTARLLERLAAGRTVVLVLEDLHWADASTRHLLAYLFRALRRGRLVVIATYRADDIHRRHPLRPLLAELDRLRSVQHIELSRFSRSEVRSQLTGILAAEPEPALLDEIFERSDGNAFFVEELACSIEAGCRAGLSDSLRDLLLVRVEALPEDSQQVVRTVAEGGTTIEYALLMAAVRLSEDDLIAALRAAVSANILVPTADGDGYRFRHSLVREAVSDDLLAGERSRLNRRLAEVLEADPSLVRADERTTRLASYWYNAHDVTKALPVILRASVEARRRSAHSEQLRLLERALELWDDAPEDVHGRLRPPDGTEVYPPSGGGRDEAPLSYLDLMAEATVAARYGGARERALAISKKAIRALEGRDDPLRAAWFWTQRSSLMQDLARGDGWAELATAQELVRGLPPSAVHADVLVNVASWGALHQPGPDTLLAADRAVQYARLVGAERIELHGRLVRGWLTADSGAVEEGLAEIREVRDLAEALGAVDVIGRASINLPSTLESMGRSEEAVAAAEHGIKVCHHRGLADKEAWTRANQAQSLFSLGRWPEADRVLDGAAGVAHSRKSRGLLAVRRAELALARGDLDASGSQLAQARGFFGTHDEQPQHEITMARLTMEIAARQGRLADARAEFVRIVADGFPVGTQRDALPLLCVAAAMEADALGLPGAGAGRDAVLATVRAQAKPLPTLVPVWHAYGLLCDAELARAHDEAAPMLWARAAAAFEAVNRPYELALVRHRWASALLDAHAARSDATALLVQAHETATALGARPLAEDIRRLAVRARITLTTAPEGSPVPAGATDPEADPATSLGLTPREQEVLRLVTFGRSNRRIAEELYISPKTASVHVSNILAKLGVSGRTEAAALAHRLRLYPEATDVAAV
;
A
#
# COMPACT_ATOMS: atom_id res chain seq x y z
N MET A 1 16.45 -18.32 -39.35
CA MET A 1 17.90 -18.28 -39.05
C MET A 1 18.10 -17.16 -38.03
N PHE A 2 18.78 -17.43 -36.92
CA PHE A 2 18.97 -16.50 -35.80
C PHE A 2 20.44 -16.07 -35.75
N VAL A 3 20.72 -14.76 -35.62
CA VAL A 3 22.06 -14.19 -35.72
C VAL A 3 22.30 -13.19 -34.61
N GLY A 4 23.51 -13.20 -34.05
CA GLY A 4 23.89 -12.33 -32.95
C GLY A 4 23.17 -12.70 -31.66
N ARG A 5 23.16 -11.77 -30.70
CA ARG A 5 22.40 -11.88 -29.45
C ARG A 5 22.71 -13.08 -28.54
N THR A 6 23.93 -13.61 -28.64
CA THR A 6 24.32 -14.80 -27.88
C THR A 6 24.30 -14.55 -26.37
N ASP A 7 24.72 -13.34 -25.95
CA ASP A 7 24.75 -12.96 -24.53
C ASP A 7 23.33 -12.76 -23.98
N GLU A 8 22.47 -12.04 -24.72
CA GLU A 8 21.08 -11.81 -24.33
C GLU A 8 20.25 -13.12 -24.29
N LEU A 9 20.48 -14.03 -25.24
CA LEU A 9 19.86 -15.36 -25.21
C LEU A 9 20.37 -16.21 -24.04
N ALA A 10 21.66 -16.11 -23.69
CA ALA A 10 22.22 -16.79 -22.52
C ALA A 10 21.60 -16.28 -21.21
N GLU A 11 21.33 -14.98 -21.09
CA GLU A 11 20.65 -14.40 -19.94
C GLU A 11 19.20 -14.90 -19.81
N LEU A 12 18.45 -14.91 -20.92
CA LEU A 12 17.07 -15.40 -20.98
C LEU A 12 16.96 -16.89 -20.64
N THR A 13 17.84 -17.72 -21.19
CA THR A 13 17.88 -19.16 -20.90
C THR A 13 18.31 -19.44 -19.45
N GLY A 14 19.22 -18.63 -18.90
CA GLY A 14 19.57 -18.66 -17.48
C GLY A 14 18.39 -18.33 -16.56
N ALA A 15 17.56 -17.36 -16.94
CA ALA A 15 16.33 -17.04 -16.22
C ALA A 15 15.32 -18.20 -16.27
N LEU A 16 15.10 -18.79 -17.45
CA LEU A 16 14.24 -19.97 -17.59
C LEU A 16 14.68 -21.14 -16.68
N ALA A 17 15.98 -21.37 -16.55
CA ALA A 17 16.52 -22.40 -15.66
C ALA A 17 16.23 -22.11 -14.17
N ARG A 18 16.38 -20.85 -13.72
CA ARG A 18 16.05 -20.45 -12.34
C ARG A 18 14.56 -20.58 -12.04
N ALA A 19 13.70 -20.16 -12.96
CA ALA A 19 12.26 -20.35 -12.86
C ALA A 19 11.89 -21.82 -12.74
N THR A 20 12.50 -22.69 -13.55
CA THR A 20 12.28 -24.14 -13.47
C THR A 20 12.68 -24.72 -12.12
N ALA A 21 13.68 -24.15 -11.45
CA ALA A 21 14.08 -24.50 -10.08
C ALA A 21 13.14 -23.95 -8.99
N GLY A 22 12.12 -23.16 -9.35
CA GLY A 22 11.11 -22.62 -8.44
C GLY A 22 11.32 -21.16 -8.01
N ASP A 23 12.28 -20.46 -8.61
CA ASP A 23 12.53 -19.04 -8.41
C ASP A 23 11.93 -18.21 -9.56
N PRO A 24 10.74 -17.60 -9.41
CA PRO A 24 10.05 -16.93 -10.51
C PRO A 24 10.87 -15.76 -11.06
N GLN A 25 10.82 -15.56 -12.38
CA GLN A 25 11.61 -14.52 -13.06
C GLN A 25 10.71 -13.50 -13.74
N ALA A 26 11.05 -12.22 -13.60
CA ALA A 26 10.42 -11.10 -14.30
C ALA A 26 11.45 -10.41 -15.19
N LEU A 27 11.17 -10.33 -16.50
CA LEU A 27 12.09 -9.78 -17.50
C LEU A 27 11.40 -8.69 -18.32
N LEU A 28 12.10 -7.57 -18.53
CA LEU A 28 11.75 -6.51 -19.46
C LEU A 28 12.75 -6.51 -20.60
N ILE A 29 12.25 -6.49 -21.84
CA ILE A 29 13.09 -6.40 -23.04
C ILE A 29 12.77 -5.10 -23.77
N GLY A 30 13.70 -4.15 -23.67
CA GLY A 30 13.66 -2.87 -24.36
C GLY A 30 14.48 -2.90 -25.65
N GLY A 31 14.24 -1.93 -26.52
CA GLY A 31 14.99 -1.73 -27.75
C GLY A 31 14.14 -1.09 -28.83
N GLU A 32 14.78 -0.60 -29.89
CA GLU A 32 14.08 0.11 -30.98
C GLU A 32 13.12 -0.79 -31.76
N ALA A 33 12.15 -0.18 -32.46
CA ALA A 33 11.28 -0.89 -33.37
C ALA A 33 12.11 -1.66 -34.44
N GLY A 34 11.78 -2.92 -34.69
CA GLY A 34 12.49 -3.74 -35.69
C GLY A 34 13.87 -4.28 -35.27
N VAL A 35 14.38 -3.99 -34.07
CA VAL A 35 15.73 -4.42 -33.63
C VAL A 35 15.88 -5.95 -33.39
N GLY A 36 14.77 -6.70 -33.35
CA GLY A 36 14.78 -8.16 -33.20
C GLY A 36 14.24 -8.69 -31.86
N LYS A 37 13.55 -7.88 -31.05
CA LYS A 37 12.96 -8.29 -29.74
C LYS A 37 12.12 -9.57 -29.83
N THR A 38 11.10 -9.57 -30.69
CA THR A 38 10.19 -10.72 -30.87
C THR A 38 10.95 -11.97 -31.33
N ARG A 39 11.95 -11.81 -32.20
CA ARG A 39 12.78 -12.92 -32.68
C ARG A 39 13.64 -13.54 -31.57
N LEU A 40 14.20 -12.72 -30.68
CA LEU A 40 14.92 -13.19 -29.49
C LEU A 40 14.00 -13.98 -28.55
N VAL A 41 12.78 -13.47 -28.33
CA VAL A 41 11.77 -14.16 -27.52
C VAL A 41 11.36 -15.48 -28.17
N GLU A 42 11.10 -15.53 -29.47
CA GLU A 42 10.80 -16.77 -30.21
C GLU A 42 11.89 -17.84 -30.00
N GLU A 43 13.16 -17.47 -30.09
CA GLU A 43 14.29 -18.41 -29.90
C GLU A 43 14.33 -18.99 -28.46
N LEU A 44 14.03 -18.16 -27.46
CA LEU A 44 13.84 -18.62 -26.08
C LEU A 44 12.63 -19.55 -25.96
N LEU A 45 11.52 -19.22 -26.61
CA LEU A 45 10.29 -20.01 -26.57
C LEU A 45 10.48 -21.39 -27.19
N ASP A 46 11.25 -21.50 -28.29
CA ASP A 46 11.65 -22.78 -28.88
C ASP A 46 12.45 -23.62 -27.87
N THR A 47 13.40 -23.00 -27.17
CA THR A 47 14.14 -23.66 -26.08
C THR A 47 13.21 -24.10 -24.95
N ALA A 48 12.28 -23.26 -24.53
CA ALA A 48 11.32 -23.57 -23.48
C ALA A 48 10.38 -24.73 -23.86
N CYS A 49 9.93 -24.81 -25.12
CA CYS A 49 9.18 -25.94 -25.66
C CYS A 49 9.95 -27.25 -25.53
N THR A 50 11.25 -27.26 -25.84
CA THR A 50 12.08 -28.48 -25.69
C THR A 50 12.23 -28.94 -24.24
N GLN A 51 12.01 -28.05 -23.27
CA GLN A 51 12.02 -28.32 -21.83
C GLN A 51 10.62 -28.54 -21.25
N GLU A 52 9.61 -28.80 -22.10
CA GLU A 52 8.22 -29.07 -21.72
C GLU A 52 7.53 -27.91 -20.97
N ALA A 53 8.02 -26.68 -21.11
CA ALA A 53 7.38 -25.50 -20.54
C ALA A 53 6.08 -25.16 -21.29
N VAL A 54 5.09 -24.64 -20.55
CA VAL A 54 3.82 -24.18 -21.15
C VAL A 54 3.93 -22.69 -21.43
N ILE A 55 3.76 -22.33 -22.70
CA ILE A 55 3.92 -20.96 -23.17
C ILE A 55 2.55 -20.29 -23.34
N ALA A 56 2.45 -19.02 -23.00
CA ALA A 56 1.31 -18.18 -23.30
C ALA A 56 1.78 -16.80 -23.74
N ILE A 57 1.31 -16.34 -24.89
CA ILE A 57 1.67 -15.06 -25.47
C ILE A 57 0.42 -14.20 -25.55
N GLY A 58 0.54 -12.95 -25.10
CA GLY A 58 -0.47 -11.91 -25.27
C GLY A 58 0.17 -10.67 -25.87
N GLY A 59 -0.36 -10.18 -26.99
CA GLY A 59 0.08 -8.91 -27.57
C GLY A 59 -0.77 -7.75 -27.06
N CYS A 60 -0.14 -6.64 -26.71
CA CYS A 60 -0.85 -5.38 -26.57
C CYS A 60 -1.41 -4.95 -27.92
N VAL A 61 -2.65 -4.43 -27.91
CA VAL A 61 -3.40 -4.12 -29.12
C VAL A 61 -3.64 -2.62 -29.17
N GLU A 62 -3.33 -1.99 -30.31
CA GLU A 62 -3.69 -0.62 -30.57
C GLU A 62 -5.13 -0.57 -31.09
N ILE A 63 -6.09 -0.43 -30.17
CA ILE A 63 -7.51 -0.17 -30.48
C ILE A 63 -7.89 1.16 -29.82
N GLY A 64 -7.96 2.22 -30.63
CA GLY A 64 -8.18 3.57 -30.12
C GLY A 64 -7.09 4.03 -29.16
N ALA A 65 -7.28 5.17 -28.50
CA ALA A 65 -6.32 5.64 -27.48
C ALA A 65 -6.55 4.99 -26.11
N GLU A 66 -7.68 4.29 -25.93
CA GLU A 66 -8.06 3.69 -24.66
C GLU A 66 -7.49 2.29 -24.47
N GLY A 67 -7.30 1.55 -25.56
CA GLY A 67 -6.95 0.14 -25.55
C GLY A 67 -8.09 -0.76 -25.07
N LEU A 68 -7.98 -2.06 -25.32
CA LEU A 68 -8.90 -3.05 -24.78
C LEU A 68 -8.39 -3.52 -23.41
N PRO A 69 -9.14 -3.32 -22.30
CA PRO A 69 -8.65 -3.62 -20.97
C PRO A 69 -8.21 -5.08 -20.83
N PHE A 70 -7.02 -5.29 -20.28
CA PHE A 70 -6.44 -6.62 -20.02
C PHE A 70 -6.26 -7.50 -21.25
N ALA A 71 -6.39 -6.97 -22.48
CA ALA A 71 -6.33 -7.75 -23.71
C ALA A 71 -5.16 -8.74 -23.81
N PRO A 72 -3.90 -8.36 -23.51
CA PRO A 72 -2.80 -9.32 -23.59
C PRO A 72 -2.92 -10.42 -22.52
N PHE A 73 -3.41 -10.10 -21.32
CA PHE A 73 -3.68 -11.11 -20.28
C PHE A 73 -4.83 -12.04 -20.68
N SER A 74 -5.95 -11.51 -21.18
CA SER A 74 -7.07 -12.32 -21.67
C SER A 74 -6.61 -13.27 -22.78
N THR A 75 -5.79 -12.80 -23.72
CA THR A 75 -5.24 -13.60 -24.81
C THR A 75 -4.32 -14.71 -24.30
N ALA A 76 -3.41 -14.39 -23.38
CA ALA A 76 -2.51 -15.36 -22.78
C ALA A 76 -3.27 -16.40 -21.94
N LEU A 77 -4.24 -15.98 -21.12
CA LEU A 77 -5.06 -16.88 -20.30
C LEU A 77 -5.95 -17.80 -21.16
N ARG A 78 -6.49 -17.32 -22.29
CA ARG A 78 -7.18 -18.17 -23.28
C ARG A 78 -6.25 -19.23 -23.85
N SER A 79 -5.01 -18.88 -24.14
CA SER A 79 -3.99 -19.83 -24.59
C SER A 79 -3.72 -20.90 -23.52
N LEU A 80 -3.55 -20.49 -22.26
CA LEU A 80 -3.38 -21.42 -21.14
C LEU A 80 -4.60 -22.32 -20.97
N ARG A 81 -5.82 -21.80 -21.05
CA ARG A 81 -7.06 -22.59 -20.94
C ARG A 81 -7.16 -23.66 -22.03
N ARG A 82 -6.76 -23.36 -23.26
CA ARG A 82 -6.75 -24.35 -24.36
C ARG A 82 -5.70 -25.45 -24.14
N ARG A 83 -4.57 -25.11 -23.52
CA ARG A 83 -3.44 -26.05 -23.30
C ARG A 83 -3.58 -26.85 -22.00
N LEU A 84 -4.19 -26.27 -20.97
CA LEU A 84 -4.33 -26.77 -19.60
C LEU A 84 -5.77 -26.56 -19.07
N PRO A 85 -6.79 -27.19 -19.68
CA PRO A 85 -8.18 -26.93 -19.32
C PRO A 85 -8.49 -27.34 -17.88
N ASP A 86 -8.07 -28.53 -17.45
CA ASP A 86 -8.39 -29.08 -16.13
C ASP A 86 -7.63 -28.35 -15.02
N GLU A 87 -6.33 -28.08 -15.23
CA GLU A 87 -5.51 -27.38 -14.24
C GLU A 87 -5.92 -25.92 -14.08
N LEU A 88 -6.35 -25.25 -15.16
CA LEU A 88 -6.84 -23.88 -15.06
C LEU A 88 -8.17 -23.82 -14.31
N MET A 89 -9.08 -24.75 -14.57
CA MET A 89 -10.33 -24.84 -13.80
C MET A 89 -10.06 -25.13 -12.31
N ALA A 90 -9.17 -26.07 -12.00
CA ALA A 90 -8.80 -26.36 -10.61
C ALA A 90 -8.10 -25.16 -9.93
N ALA A 91 -7.26 -24.42 -10.67
CA ALA A 91 -6.59 -23.25 -10.14
C ALA A 91 -7.55 -22.07 -9.91
N ALA A 92 -8.63 -21.97 -10.70
CA ALA A 92 -9.68 -20.97 -10.59
C ALA A 92 -10.80 -21.31 -9.59
N GLU A 93 -10.80 -22.53 -9.02
CA GLU A 93 -11.89 -23.04 -8.18
C GLU A 93 -12.29 -22.07 -7.06
N GLY A 94 -13.58 -21.70 -7.06
CA GLY A 94 -14.21 -20.79 -6.11
C GLY A 94 -13.94 -19.30 -6.35
N GLN A 95 -13.29 -18.93 -7.46
CA GLN A 95 -12.97 -17.55 -7.86
C GLN A 95 -13.28 -17.31 -9.36
N GLU A 96 -14.10 -18.18 -9.97
CA GLU A 96 -14.38 -18.19 -11.41
C GLU A 96 -15.06 -16.90 -11.86
N ASP A 97 -16.00 -16.40 -11.07
CA ASP A 97 -16.77 -15.20 -11.38
C ASP A 97 -15.88 -13.95 -11.37
N GLU A 98 -15.02 -13.76 -10.36
CA GLU A 98 -14.08 -12.63 -10.35
C GLU A 98 -13.02 -12.72 -11.46
N LEU A 99 -12.53 -13.93 -11.78
CA LEU A 99 -11.60 -14.12 -12.90
C LEU A 99 -12.28 -13.92 -14.26
N ALA A 100 -13.61 -14.03 -14.33
CA ALA A 100 -14.39 -13.73 -15.54
C ALA A 100 -14.27 -12.26 -16.00
N LEU A 101 -13.78 -11.36 -15.14
CA LEU A 101 -13.48 -9.97 -15.50
C LEU A 101 -12.36 -9.85 -16.55
N ILE A 102 -11.39 -10.77 -16.52
CA ILE A 102 -10.29 -10.85 -17.51
C ILE A 102 -10.56 -11.96 -18.52
N LEU A 103 -11.12 -13.10 -18.09
CA LEU A 103 -11.40 -14.25 -18.94
C LEU A 103 -12.90 -14.62 -18.86
N PRO A 104 -13.78 -13.93 -19.61
CA PRO A 104 -15.24 -14.08 -19.52
C PRO A 104 -15.75 -15.51 -19.68
N GLU A 105 -14.97 -16.39 -20.29
CA GLU A 105 -15.33 -17.78 -20.53
C GLU A 105 -15.21 -18.70 -19.29
N LEU A 106 -14.78 -18.18 -18.12
CA LEU A 106 -14.69 -18.94 -16.87
C LEU A 106 -15.97 -18.99 -16.05
N GLY A 107 -16.78 -17.94 -16.08
CA GLY A 107 -17.90 -17.77 -15.16
C GLY A 107 -18.76 -16.57 -15.54
N GLN A 108 -19.67 -16.20 -14.65
CA GLN A 108 -20.45 -14.97 -14.83
C GLN A 108 -19.72 -13.82 -14.16
N SER A 109 -19.55 -12.70 -14.86
CA SER A 109 -18.99 -11.50 -14.23
C SER A 109 -19.85 -11.13 -13.01
N PRO A 110 -19.26 -10.77 -11.86
CA PRO A 110 -20.01 -10.44 -10.66
C PRO A 110 -20.94 -9.27 -10.99
N GLY A 111 -22.25 -9.44 -10.80
CA GLY A 111 -23.27 -8.46 -11.20
C GLY A 111 -23.32 -7.19 -10.33
N GLY A 112 -22.33 -6.96 -9.46
CA GLY A 112 -22.31 -5.88 -8.46
C GLY A 112 -21.10 -4.96 -8.55
N PRO A 113 -21.17 -3.71 -8.05
CA PRO A 113 -20.01 -2.83 -7.95
C PRO A 113 -18.98 -3.44 -7.01
N LEU A 114 -17.76 -3.70 -7.50
CA LEU A 114 -16.67 -4.24 -6.67
C LEU A 114 -16.00 -3.17 -5.77
N GLY A 115 -16.52 -1.94 -5.75
CA GLY A 115 -15.99 -0.82 -4.97
C GLY A 115 -14.54 -0.46 -5.35
N GLU A 116 -13.93 0.43 -4.57
CA GLU A 116 -12.54 0.90 -4.78
C GLU A 116 -11.49 -0.22 -4.73
N HIS A 117 -11.82 -1.38 -4.13
CA HIS A 117 -10.90 -2.48 -3.94
C HIS A 117 -11.02 -3.61 -4.98
N GLY A 118 -11.98 -3.51 -5.92
CA GLY A 118 -12.25 -4.55 -6.92
C GLY A 118 -11.05 -4.90 -7.80
N THR A 119 -10.36 -3.88 -8.30
CA THR A 119 -9.18 -4.05 -9.17
C THR A 119 -8.01 -4.71 -8.44
N ALA A 120 -7.75 -4.34 -7.18
CA ALA A 120 -6.69 -4.96 -6.38
C ALA A 120 -6.96 -6.45 -6.14
N ARG A 121 -8.21 -6.80 -5.83
CA ARG A 121 -8.64 -8.20 -5.70
C ARG A 121 -8.45 -8.98 -6.99
N LEU A 122 -8.86 -8.41 -8.14
CA LEU A 122 -8.68 -9.03 -9.44
C LEU A 122 -7.20 -9.33 -9.74
N PHE A 123 -6.31 -8.39 -9.43
CA PHE A 123 -4.87 -8.57 -9.65
C PHE A 123 -4.29 -9.69 -8.79
N GLU A 124 -4.69 -9.74 -7.52
CA GLU A 124 -4.28 -10.80 -6.59
C GLU A 124 -4.77 -12.17 -7.04
N LEU A 125 -6.03 -12.28 -7.45
CA LEU A 125 -6.59 -13.53 -7.97
C LEU A 125 -5.87 -13.99 -9.24
N THR A 126 -5.53 -13.05 -10.13
CA THR A 126 -4.78 -13.36 -11.36
C THR A 126 -3.36 -13.85 -11.04
N ALA A 127 -2.67 -13.21 -10.09
CA ALA A 127 -1.35 -13.65 -9.64
C ALA A 127 -1.40 -15.06 -9.04
N ARG A 128 -2.36 -15.32 -8.14
CA ARG A 128 -2.55 -16.64 -7.52
C ARG A 128 -2.92 -17.72 -8.54
N LEU A 129 -3.73 -17.40 -9.54
CA LEU A 129 -4.06 -18.30 -10.64
C LEU A 129 -2.78 -18.74 -11.37
N LEU A 130 -1.91 -17.79 -11.75
CA LEU A 130 -0.65 -18.06 -12.43
C LEU A 130 0.33 -18.86 -11.54
N GLU A 131 0.42 -18.53 -10.24
CA GLU A 131 1.26 -19.27 -9.29
C GLU A 131 0.80 -20.73 -9.13
N ARG A 132 -0.52 -20.97 -9.05
CA ARG A 132 -1.10 -22.34 -8.97
C ARG A 132 -0.84 -23.13 -10.25
N LEU A 133 -1.02 -22.51 -11.41
CA LEU A 133 -0.70 -23.12 -12.70
C LEU A 133 0.79 -23.46 -12.82
N ALA A 134 1.66 -22.61 -12.27
CA ALA A 134 3.10 -22.78 -12.26
C ALA A 134 3.64 -23.63 -11.09
N ALA A 135 2.78 -24.29 -10.30
CA ALA A 135 3.19 -25.10 -9.16
C ALA A 135 3.85 -26.42 -9.59
N GLY A 136 3.30 -27.06 -10.63
CA GLY A 136 3.75 -28.37 -11.11
C GLY A 136 4.71 -28.34 -12.31
N ARG A 137 4.71 -27.26 -13.09
CA ARG A 137 5.46 -27.13 -14.34
C ARG A 137 5.85 -25.68 -14.63
N THR A 138 6.86 -25.48 -15.47
CA THR A 138 7.30 -24.15 -15.86
C THR A 138 6.28 -23.50 -16.81
N VAL A 139 5.83 -22.29 -16.48
CA VAL A 139 4.95 -21.47 -17.31
C VAL A 139 5.70 -20.23 -17.77
N VAL A 140 5.68 -19.96 -19.07
CA VAL A 140 6.28 -18.76 -19.67
C VAL A 140 5.16 -17.87 -20.21
N LEU A 141 4.96 -16.73 -19.58
CA LEU A 141 4.01 -15.70 -19.97
C LEU A 141 4.74 -14.56 -20.67
N VAL A 142 4.44 -14.33 -21.95
CA VAL A 142 5.01 -13.25 -22.75
C VAL A 142 3.93 -12.20 -23.03
N LEU A 143 4.23 -10.94 -22.69
CA LEU A 143 3.41 -9.77 -23.02
C LEU A 143 4.17 -8.89 -24.03
N GLU A 144 3.76 -8.93 -25.29
CA GLU A 144 4.42 -8.18 -26.35
C GLU A 144 3.89 -6.75 -26.45
N ASP A 145 4.77 -5.83 -26.86
CA ASP A 145 4.44 -4.46 -27.28
C ASP A 145 3.79 -3.57 -26.20
N LEU A 146 4.34 -3.57 -24.98
CA LEU A 146 3.82 -2.80 -23.83
C LEU A 146 3.68 -1.28 -24.06
N HIS A 147 4.32 -0.73 -25.08
CA HIS A 147 4.15 0.68 -25.45
C HIS A 147 2.69 0.98 -25.85
N TRP A 148 1.93 0.00 -26.32
CA TRP A 148 0.49 0.10 -26.55
C TRP A 148 -0.38 -0.39 -25.39
N ALA A 149 0.21 -0.76 -24.25
CA ALA A 149 -0.56 -1.30 -23.14
C ALA A 149 -1.53 -0.26 -22.54
N ASP A 150 -2.79 -0.66 -22.39
CA ASP A 150 -3.78 0.06 -21.60
C ASP A 150 -3.32 0.19 -20.14
N ALA A 151 -3.96 1.09 -19.38
CA ALA A 151 -3.56 1.36 -18.01
C ALA A 151 -3.83 0.17 -17.09
N SER A 152 -4.94 -0.54 -17.27
CA SER A 152 -5.27 -1.72 -16.49
C SER A 152 -4.26 -2.86 -16.69
N THR A 153 -3.84 -3.13 -17.93
CA THR A 153 -2.74 -4.06 -18.24
C THR A 153 -1.43 -3.64 -17.55
N ARG A 154 -1.05 -2.36 -17.65
CA ARG A 154 0.16 -1.83 -17.01
C ARG A 154 0.13 -1.99 -15.49
N HIS A 155 -1.01 -1.70 -14.85
CA HIS A 155 -1.18 -1.86 -13.41
C HIS A 155 -1.12 -3.33 -12.97
N LEU A 156 -1.75 -4.25 -13.71
CA LEU A 156 -1.69 -5.68 -13.43
C LEU A 156 -0.26 -6.22 -13.57
N LEU A 157 0.47 -5.82 -14.63
CA LEU A 157 1.86 -6.21 -14.81
C LEU A 157 2.75 -5.72 -13.65
N ALA A 158 2.60 -4.46 -13.25
CA ALA A 158 3.32 -3.88 -12.12
C ALA A 158 3.05 -4.65 -10.82
N TYR A 159 1.80 -5.06 -10.61
CA TYR A 159 1.41 -5.89 -9.48
C TYR A 159 2.08 -7.27 -9.55
N LEU A 160 2.01 -7.95 -10.69
CA LEU A 160 2.63 -9.28 -10.86
C LEU A 160 4.13 -9.24 -10.57
N PHE A 161 4.88 -8.27 -11.12
CA PHE A 161 6.33 -8.18 -10.89
C PHE A 161 6.73 -7.99 -9.41
N ARG A 162 5.80 -7.53 -8.58
CA ARG A 162 5.97 -7.37 -7.12
C ARG A 162 5.46 -8.56 -6.31
N ALA A 163 4.39 -9.19 -6.80
CA ALA A 163 3.70 -10.25 -6.11
C ALA A 163 4.41 -11.60 -6.27
N LEU A 164 5.18 -11.80 -7.34
CA LEU A 164 5.90 -13.04 -7.61
C LEU A 164 6.90 -13.35 -6.50
N ARG A 165 6.58 -14.39 -5.72
CA ARG A 165 7.45 -14.86 -4.63
C ARG A 165 7.79 -16.34 -4.73
N ARG A 166 6.96 -17.14 -5.40
CA ARG A 166 7.06 -18.60 -5.48
C ARG A 166 6.49 -19.11 -6.81
N GLY A 167 6.96 -20.27 -7.25
CA GLY A 167 6.42 -20.98 -8.41
C GLY A 167 7.36 -20.95 -9.61
N ARG A 168 7.09 -21.79 -10.61
CA ARG A 168 7.92 -21.94 -11.81
C ARG A 168 7.43 -21.02 -12.93
N LEU A 169 7.39 -19.72 -12.68
CA LEU A 169 6.85 -18.73 -13.62
C LEU A 169 7.95 -17.84 -14.20
N VAL A 170 7.95 -17.67 -15.51
CA VAL A 170 8.70 -16.62 -16.22
C VAL A 170 7.70 -15.63 -16.81
N VAL A 171 7.81 -14.35 -16.46
CA VAL A 171 7.02 -13.28 -17.09
C VAL A 171 7.97 -12.39 -17.88
N ILE A 172 7.77 -12.33 -19.20
CA ILE A 172 8.56 -11.52 -20.12
C ILE A 172 7.64 -10.43 -20.67
N ALA A 173 8.12 -9.20 -20.71
CA ALA A 173 7.41 -8.15 -21.41
C ALA A 173 8.33 -7.32 -22.31
N THR A 174 7.88 -7.06 -23.53
CA THR A 174 8.67 -6.34 -24.55
C THR A 174 8.11 -4.93 -24.77
N TYR A 175 8.99 -3.96 -25.08
CA TYR A 175 8.55 -2.62 -25.45
C TYR A 175 9.52 -1.95 -26.43
N ARG A 176 9.04 -0.88 -27.07
CA ARG A 176 9.82 -0.03 -27.98
C ARG A 176 10.38 1.15 -27.24
N ALA A 177 11.70 1.28 -27.17
CA ALA A 177 12.35 2.36 -26.44
C ALA A 177 12.22 3.72 -27.14
N ASP A 178 12.20 3.70 -28.48
CA ASP A 178 12.05 4.84 -29.39
C ASP A 178 10.68 5.53 -29.31
N ASP A 179 9.61 4.77 -29.02
CA ASP A 179 8.25 5.32 -28.87
C ASP A 179 8.01 6.02 -27.51
N ILE A 180 8.90 5.81 -26.53
CA ILE A 180 8.72 6.32 -25.17
C ILE A 180 9.17 7.78 -25.06
N HIS A 181 8.33 8.68 -25.59
CA HIS A 181 8.52 10.11 -25.41
C HIS A 181 8.30 10.55 -23.95
N ARG A 182 8.63 11.82 -23.64
CA ARG A 182 8.65 12.30 -22.25
C ARG A 182 7.35 12.17 -21.47
N ARG A 183 6.21 12.19 -22.17
CA ARG A 183 4.85 12.11 -21.60
C ARG A 183 4.20 10.74 -21.82
N HIS A 184 4.93 9.76 -22.33
CA HIS A 184 4.37 8.45 -22.63
C HIS A 184 3.91 7.73 -21.35
N PRO A 185 2.69 7.14 -21.31
CA PRO A 185 2.14 6.52 -20.11
C PRO A 185 2.96 5.35 -19.54
N LEU A 186 3.74 4.64 -20.38
CA LEU A 186 4.59 3.53 -19.93
C LEU A 186 5.82 4.01 -19.12
N ARG A 187 6.27 5.26 -19.31
CA ARG A 187 7.53 5.76 -18.72
C ARG A 187 7.57 5.73 -17.19
N PRO A 188 6.53 6.15 -16.45
CA PRO A 188 6.50 6.02 -14.99
C PRO A 188 6.59 4.57 -14.52
N LEU A 189 5.96 3.63 -15.25
CA LEU A 189 6.02 2.22 -14.94
C LEU A 189 7.45 1.68 -15.11
N LEU A 190 8.12 1.98 -16.22
CA LEU A 190 9.51 1.55 -16.43
C LEU A 190 10.43 2.06 -15.31
N ALA A 191 10.31 3.34 -14.92
CA ALA A 191 11.08 3.91 -13.82
C ALA A 191 10.78 3.27 -12.44
N GLU A 192 9.57 2.76 -12.26
CA GLU A 192 9.15 2.01 -11.07
C GLU A 192 9.74 0.59 -11.07
N LEU A 193 9.71 -0.09 -12.22
CA LEU A 193 10.24 -1.44 -12.38
C LEU A 193 11.76 -1.49 -12.32
N ASP A 194 12.47 -0.49 -12.86
CA ASP A 194 13.93 -0.34 -12.76
C ASP A 194 14.45 -0.33 -11.32
N ARG A 195 13.62 0.09 -10.36
CA ARG A 195 13.98 0.13 -8.93
C ARG A 195 13.82 -1.22 -8.23
N LEU A 196 13.17 -2.19 -8.87
CA LEU A 196 12.92 -3.52 -8.32
C LEU A 196 14.08 -4.44 -8.68
N ARG A 197 14.82 -4.90 -7.66
CA ARG A 197 15.94 -5.85 -7.85
C ARG A 197 15.52 -7.21 -8.41
N SER A 198 14.22 -7.54 -8.35
CA SER A 198 13.63 -8.77 -8.87
C SER A 198 13.34 -8.72 -10.38
N VAL A 199 13.43 -7.54 -11.01
CA VAL A 199 13.16 -7.36 -12.44
C VAL A 199 14.50 -7.26 -13.18
N GLN A 200 14.67 -8.08 -14.21
CA GLN A 200 15.83 -8.05 -15.11
C GLN A 200 15.48 -7.24 -16.35
N HIS A 201 16.34 -6.29 -16.71
CA HIS A 201 16.13 -5.43 -17.87
C HIS A 201 17.21 -5.69 -18.92
N ILE A 202 16.78 -6.10 -20.11
CA ILE A 202 17.62 -6.40 -21.26
C ILE A 202 17.32 -5.34 -22.33
N GLU A 203 18.28 -4.46 -22.59
CA GLU A 203 18.15 -3.43 -23.64
C GLU A 203 18.86 -3.92 -24.91
N LEU A 204 18.11 -4.12 -25.99
CA LEU A 204 18.67 -4.54 -27.26
C LEU A 204 19.22 -3.34 -28.04
N SER A 205 20.55 -3.27 -28.14
CA SER A 205 21.29 -2.36 -29.02
C SER A 205 21.02 -2.66 -30.50
N ARG A 206 21.44 -1.81 -31.44
CA ARG A 206 21.43 -2.17 -32.87
C ARG A 206 22.54 -3.17 -33.20
N PHE A 207 22.42 -3.88 -34.32
CA PHE A 207 23.45 -4.82 -34.77
C PHE A 207 24.75 -4.11 -35.13
N SER A 208 25.85 -4.71 -34.73
CA SER A 208 27.18 -4.36 -35.22
C SER A 208 27.32 -4.70 -36.71
N ARG A 209 28.31 -4.08 -37.38
CA ARG A 209 28.64 -4.40 -38.78
C ARG A 209 28.89 -5.90 -39.02
N SER A 210 29.46 -6.61 -38.05
CA SER A 210 29.65 -8.07 -38.11
C SER A 210 28.34 -8.85 -38.03
N GLU A 211 27.40 -8.42 -37.22
CA GLU A 211 26.08 -9.05 -37.11
C GLU A 211 25.23 -8.76 -38.35
N VAL A 212 25.28 -7.54 -38.89
CA VAL A 212 24.65 -7.20 -40.18
C VAL A 212 25.23 -8.05 -41.32
N ARG A 213 26.55 -8.23 -41.39
CA ARG A 213 27.18 -9.16 -42.36
C ARG A 213 26.61 -10.57 -42.22
N SER A 214 26.50 -11.05 -40.98
CA SER A 214 26.03 -12.40 -40.69
C SER A 214 24.54 -12.58 -41.04
N GLN A 215 23.72 -11.55 -40.79
CA GLN A 215 22.32 -11.51 -41.20
C GLN A 215 22.18 -11.53 -42.73
N LEU A 216 22.89 -10.63 -43.44
CA LEU A 216 22.89 -10.57 -44.90
C LEU A 216 23.35 -11.90 -45.53
N THR A 217 24.38 -12.52 -44.95
CA THR A 217 24.95 -13.77 -45.49
C THR A 217 23.90 -14.88 -45.58
N GLY A 218 23.00 -15.00 -44.60
CA GLY A 218 21.96 -16.02 -44.71
C GLY A 218 20.61 -15.54 -45.22
N ILE A 219 20.40 -14.24 -45.43
CA ILE A 219 19.29 -13.76 -46.29
C ILE A 219 19.63 -14.07 -47.76
N LEU A 220 20.81 -13.60 -48.22
CA LEU A 220 21.27 -13.76 -49.60
C LEU A 220 21.80 -15.17 -49.92
N ALA A 221 21.93 -16.02 -48.90
CA ALA A 221 22.59 -17.33 -48.95
C ALA A 221 24.02 -17.30 -49.55
N ALA A 222 24.69 -16.15 -49.49
CA ALA A 222 26.03 -15.89 -50.02
C ALA A 222 26.69 -14.74 -49.24
N GLU A 223 28.02 -14.70 -49.21
CA GLU A 223 28.75 -13.61 -48.53
C GLU A 223 28.55 -12.27 -49.27
N PRO A 224 28.07 -11.21 -48.61
CA PRO A 224 27.78 -9.94 -49.26
C PRO A 224 29.08 -9.22 -49.68
N GLU A 225 29.05 -8.58 -50.85
CA GLU A 225 30.16 -7.72 -51.28
C GLU A 225 30.42 -6.59 -50.26
N PRO A 226 31.68 -6.22 -49.97
CA PRO A 226 31.99 -5.21 -48.95
C PRO A 226 31.30 -3.86 -49.16
N ALA A 227 31.17 -3.41 -50.42
CA ALA A 227 30.50 -2.16 -50.74
C ALA A 227 28.99 -2.20 -50.45
N LEU A 228 28.35 -3.35 -50.73
CA LEU A 228 26.93 -3.57 -50.44
C LEU A 228 26.68 -3.64 -48.93
N LEU A 229 27.58 -4.31 -48.19
CA LEU A 229 27.53 -4.36 -46.73
C LEU A 229 27.63 -2.94 -46.13
N ASP A 230 28.54 -2.11 -46.63
CA ASP A 230 28.74 -0.75 -46.13
C ASP A 230 27.54 0.15 -46.45
N GLU A 231 26.98 0.06 -47.66
CA GLU A 231 25.76 0.79 -48.05
C GLU A 231 24.56 0.39 -47.16
N ILE A 232 24.33 -0.91 -46.95
CA ILE A 232 23.22 -1.39 -46.12
C ILE A 232 23.45 -1.04 -44.65
N PHE A 233 24.69 -1.16 -44.14
CA PHE A 233 25.00 -0.83 -42.75
C PHE A 233 24.81 0.67 -42.47
N GLU A 234 25.27 1.55 -43.36
CA GLU A 234 25.12 3.00 -43.23
C GLU A 234 23.65 3.43 -43.26
N ARG A 235 22.82 2.82 -44.12
CA ARG A 235 21.40 3.18 -44.25
C ARG A 235 20.48 2.56 -43.20
N SER A 236 20.73 1.30 -42.83
CA SER A 236 19.95 0.64 -41.76
C SER A 236 20.38 1.11 -40.37
N ASP A 237 21.59 1.69 -40.27
CA ASP A 237 22.28 2.04 -39.03
C ASP A 237 22.24 0.88 -38.02
N GLY A 238 22.34 -0.35 -38.54
CA GLY A 238 22.33 -1.61 -37.78
C GLY A 238 20.96 -2.13 -37.33
N ASN A 239 19.83 -1.53 -37.74
CA ASN A 239 18.51 -2.04 -37.39
C ASN A 239 18.18 -3.31 -38.19
N ALA A 240 17.97 -4.43 -37.49
CA ALA A 240 17.80 -5.76 -38.09
C ALA A 240 16.66 -5.82 -39.11
N PHE A 241 15.54 -5.14 -38.87
CA PHE A 241 14.41 -5.08 -39.80
C PHE A 241 14.78 -4.31 -41.07
N PHE A 242 15.39 -3.12 -40.95
CA PHE A 242 15.79 -2.34 -42.12
C PHE A 242 16.88 -3.03 -42.96
N VAL A 243 17.77 -3.82 -42.34
CA VAL A 243 18.71 -4.68 -43.07
C VAL A 243 17.97 -5.69 -43.94
N GLU A 244 16.95 -6.37 -43.40
CA GLU A 244 16.12 -7.33 -44.14
C GLU A 244 15.37 -6.64 -45.29
N GLU A 245 14.75 -5.48 -45.03
CA GLU A 245 14.00 -4.70 -46.01
C GLU A 245 14.88 -4.19 -47.17
N LEU A 246 16.06 -3.65 -46.86
CA LEU A 246 17.03 -3.19 -47.87
C LEU A 246 17.53 -4.36 -48.72
N ALA A 247 17.84 -5.51 -48.10
CA ALA A 247 18.29 -6.70 -48.82
C ALA A 247 17.22 -7.20 -49.81
N CYS A 248 15.96 -7.27 -49.37
CA CYS A 248 14.85 -7.70 -50.22
C CYS A 248 14.59 -6.74 -51.40
N SER A 249 14.71 -5.42 -51.18
CA SER A 249 14.57 -4.41 -52.24
C SER A 249 15.65 -4.54 -53.32
N ILE A 250 16.87 -4.88 -52.92
CA ILE A 250 17.99 -5.10 -53.84
C ILE A 250 17.78 -6.38 -54.68
N GLU A 251 17.30 -7.48 -54.09
CA GLU A 251 16.93 -8.70 -54.83
C GLU A 251 15.81 -8.45 -55.86
N ALA A 252 14.87 -7.55 -55.54
CA ALA A 252 13.78 -7.15 -56.44
C ALA A 252 14.21 -6.20 -57.58
N GLY A 253 15.49 -5.81 -57.66
CA GLY A 253 16.04 -4.97 -58.74
C GLY A 253 15.85 -3.46 -58.56
N CYS A 254 15.34 -3.00 -57.40
CA CYS A 254 15.09 -1.60 -57.09
C CYS A 254 16.34 -0.89 -56.54
N ARG A 255 17.40 -0.75 -57.36
CA ARG A 255 18.65 -0.05 -56.96
C ARG A 255 18.60 1.48 -57.05
N ALA A 256 17.64 2.06 -57.78
CA ALA A 256 17.74 3.44 -58.29
C ALA A 256 16.76 4.48 -57.68
N GLY A 257 16.11 4.19 -56.54
CA GLY A 257 15.06 5.07 -56.02
C GLY A 257 14.77 4.96 -54.52
N LEU A 258 15.77 4.65 -53.70
CA LEU A 258 15.59 4.65 -52.24
C LEU A 258 15.81 6.08 -51.75
N SER A 259 14.76 6.75 -51.25
CA SER A 259 14.88 8.07 -50.65
C SER A 259 15.64 8.03 -49.32
N ASP A 260 16.02 9.21 -48.79
CA ASP A 260 16.79 9.33 -47.53
C ASP A 260 15.98 8.97 -46.26
N SER A 261 14.67 8.69 -46.38
CA SER A 261 13.77 8.42 -45.26
C SER A 261 13.41 6.93 -45.18
N LEU A 262 13.69 6.30 -44.03
CA LEU A 262 13.33 4.91 -43.73
C LEU A 262 11.82 4.63 -43.87
N ARG A 263 10.98 5.65 -43.66
CA ARG A 263 9.52 5.56 -43.84
C ARG A 263 9.13 5.39 -45.30
N ASP A 264 9.77 6.14 -46.19
CA ASP A 264 9.49 6.09 -47.63
C ASP A 264 9.88 4.71 -48.19
N LEU A 265 10.95 4.10 -47.65
CA LEU A 265 11.35 2.74 -47.99
C LEU A 265 10.22 1.73 -47.71
N LEU A 266 9.53 1.86 -46.57
CA LEU A 266 8.40 0.99 -46.22
C LEU A 266 7.19 1.24 -47.13
N LEU A 267 6.95 2.49 -47.51
CA LEU A 267 5.85 2.87 -48.41
C LEU A 267 6.09 2.38 -49.85
N VAL A 268 7.32 2.39 -50.36
CA VAL A 268 7.65 1.90 -51.72
C VAL A 268 7.17 0.45 -51.94
N ARG A 269 7.27 -0.42 -50.93
CA ARG A 269 6.77 -1.80 -51.03
C ARG A 269 5.25 -1.86 -51.10
N VAL A 270 4.57 -0.97 -50.40
CA VAL A 270 3.10 -0.83 -50.46
C VAL A 270 2.70 -0.28 -51.81
N GLU A 271 3.38 0.76 -52.32
CA GLU A 271 3.14 1.37 -53.63
C GLU A 271 3.40 0.42 -54.81
N ALA A 272 4.30 -0.56 -54.65
CA ALA A 272 4.56 -1.60 -55.63
C ALA A 272 3.43 -2.65 -55.73
N LEU A 273 2.49 -2.69 -54.76
CA LEU A 273 1.34 -3.56 -54.82
C LEU A 273 0.30 -3.06 -55.84
N PRO A 274 -0.54 -3.96 -56.40
CA PRO A 274 -1.71 -3.56 -57.18
C PRO A 274 -2.63 -2.59 -56.40
N GLU A 275 -3.33 -1.71 -57.09
CA GLU A 275 -4.16 -0.65 -56.47
C GLU A 275 -5.19 -1.21 -55.46
N ASP A 276 -5.85 -2.31 -55.81
CA ASP A 276 -6.79 -3.01 -54.92
C ASP A 276 -6.11 -3.52 -53.63
N SER A 277 -4.86 -3.97 -53.74
CA SER A 277 -4.06 -4.43 -52.59
C SER A 277 -3.63 -3.27 -51.71
N GLN A 278 -3.30 -2.11 -52.28
CA GLN A 278 -3.02 -0.90 -51.52
C GLN A 278 -4.25 -0.44 -50.73
N GLN A 279 -5.43 -0.49 -51.35
CA GLN A 279 -6.69 -0.16 -50.68
C GLN A 279 -6.98 -1.11 -49.51
N VAL A 280 -6.75 -2.42 -49.70
CA VAL A 280 -6.89 -3.42 -48.64
C VAL A 280 -5.90 -3.13 -47.49
N VAL A 281 -4.62 -2.90 -47.79
CA VAL A 281 -3.59 -2.62 -46.78
C VAL A 281 -3.90 -1.34 -45.97
N ARG A 282 -4.37 -0.26 -46.63
CA ARG A 282 -4.83 0.96 -45.95
C ARG A 282 -6.03 0.71 -45.02
N THR A 283 -6.97 -0.15 -45.44
CA THR A 283 -8.13 -0.52 -44.62
C THR A 283 -7.71 -1.35 -43.40
N VAL A 284 -6.78 -2.31 -43.59
CA VAL A 284 -6.22 -3.13 -42.51
C VAL A 284 -5.48 -2.25 -41.49
N ALA A 285 -4.77 -1.19 -41.93
CA ALA A 285 -4.03 -0.30 -41.04
C ALA A 285 -4.93 0.40 -40.01
N GLU A 286 -6.11 0.86 -40.44
CA GLU A 286 -7.13 1.51 -39.60
C GLU A 286 -8.04 0.49 -38.86
N GLY A 287 -7.98 -0.80 -39.24
CA GLY A 287 -8.76 -1.87 -38.63
C GLY A 287 -8.37 -2.23 -37.19
N GLY A 288 -7.16 -1.85 -36.76
CA GLY A 288 -6.54 -2.24 -35.50
C GLY A 288 -5.28 -3.08 -35.71
N THR A 289 -4.77 -3.75 -34.67
CA THR A 289 -3.60 -4.65 -34.80
C THR A 289 -3.90 -5.89 -35.63
N THR A 290 -5.14 -6.37 -35.58
CA THR A 290 -5.68 -7.49 -36.35
C THR A 290 -7.03 -7.10 -36.93
N ILE A 291 -7.35 -7.54 -38.14
CA ILE A 291 -8.68 -7.40 -38.72
C ILE A 291 -9.21 -8.75 -39.19
N GLU A 292 -10.43 -9.08 -38.78
CA GLU A 292 -11.14 -10.29 -39.15
C GLU A 292 -11.46 -10.25 -40.65
N TYR A 293 -11.34 -11.39 -41.33
CA TYR A 293 -11.57 -11.46 -42.78
C TYR A 293 -12.99 -11.02 -43.16
N ALA A 294 -13.99 -11.42 -42.36
CA ALA A 294 -15.39 -11.05 -42.59
C ALA A 294 -15.62 -9.53 -42.46
N LEU A 295 -15.00 -8.88 -41.46
CA LEU A 295 -15.08 -7.43 -41.30
C LEU A 295 -14.41 -6.71 -42.47
N LEU A 296 -13.22 -7.16 -42.85
CA LEU A 296 -12.48 -6.61 -43.99
C LEU A 296 -13.29 -6.73 -45.28
N MET A 297 -13.85 -7.90 -45.57
CA MET A 297 -14.68 -8.16 -46.76
C MET A 297 -15.87 -7.23 -46.84
N ALA A 298 -16.57 -6.99 -45.73
CA ALA A 298 -17.72 -6.10 -45.72
C ALA A 298 -17.33 -4.61 -45.80
N ALA A 299 -16.13 -4.25 -45.32
CA ALA A 299 -15.61 -2.88 -45.35
C ALA A 299 -15.11 -2.46 -46.74
N VAL A 300 -14.38 -3.34 -47.44
CA VAL A 300 -13.86 -3.05 -48.78
C VAL A 300 -14.95 -3.11 -49.85
N ARG A 301 -14.70 -2.48 -51.02
CA ARG A 301 -15.62 -2.49 -52.17
C ARG A 301 -15.12 -3.40 -53.28
N LEU A 302 -14.67 -4.61 -52.91
CA LEU A 302 -14.13 -5.62 -53.83
C LEU A 302 -15.03 -6.86 -53.80
N SER A 303 -15.01 -7.65 -54.88
CA SER A 303 -15.58 -9.00 -54.85
C SER A 303 -14.74 -9.91 -53.95
N GLU A 304 -15.30 -11.04 -53.51
CA GLU A 304 -14.56 -12.01 -52.69
C GLU A 304 -13.29 -12.52 -53.39
N ASP A 305 -13.37 -12.83 -54.69
CA ASP A 305 -12.24 -13.27 -55.50
C ASP A 305 -11.15 -12.18 -55.63
N ASP A 306 -11.56 -10.92 -55.86
CA ASP A 306 -10.62 -9.79 -55.96
C ASP A 306 -9.94 -9.49 -54.61
N LEU A 307 -10.69 -9.59 -53.50
CA LEU A 307 -10.13 -9.45 -52.16
C LEU A 307 -9.11 -10.56 -51.86
N ILE A 308 -9.41 -11.81 -52.22
CA ILE A 308 -8.46 -12.92 -52.05
C ILE A 308 -7.21 -12.69 -52.90
N ALA A 309 -7.35 -12.22 -54.14
CA ALA A 309 -6.21 -11.88 -55.00
C ALA A 309 -5.36 -10.76 -54.39
N ALA A 310 -5.99 -9.72 -53.86
CA ALA A 310 -5.34 -8.60 -53.20
C ALA A 310 -4.60 -9.02 -51.91
N LEU A 311 -5.25 -9.84 -51.08
CA LEU A 311 -4.64 -10.41 -49.87
C LEU A 311 -3.47 -11.33 -50.21
N ARG A 312 -3.58 -12.17 -51.25
CA ARG A 312 -2.46 -13.01 -51.71
C ARG A 312 -1.28 -12.17 -52.16
N ALA A 313 -1.52 -11.07 -52.87
CA ALA A 313 -0.44 -10.15 -53.27
C ALA A 313 0.24 -9.53 -52.04
N ALA A 314 -0.54 -9.02 -51.08
CA ALA A 314 0.01 -8.43 -49.84
C ALA A 314 0.75 -9.45 -48.95
N VAL A 315 0.27 -10.70 -48.86
CA VAL A 315 0.91 -11.78 -48.12
C VAL A 315 2.18 -12.27 -48.83
N SER A 316 2.15 -12.43 -50.16
CA SER A 316 3.33 -12.81 -50.95
C SER A 316 4.41 -11.74 -50.88
N ALA A 317 4.00 -10.47 -50.80
CA ALA A 317 4.89 -9.35 -50.55
C ALA A 317 5.31 -9.22 -49.08
N ASN A 318 4.97 -10.16 -48.19
CA ASN A 318 5.31 -10.16 -46.76
C ASN A 318 4.86 -8.92 -45.97
N ILE A 319 3.86 -8.18 -46.47
CA ILE A 319 3.32 -7.00 -45.79
C ILE A 319 2.29 -7.44 -44.74
N LEU A 320 1.39 -8.34 -45.15
CA LEU A 320 0.38 -8.95 -44.27
C LEU A 320 0.72 -10.41 -43.99
N VAL A 321 0.31 -10.90 -42.83
CA VAL A 321 0.35 -12.31 -42.47
C VAL A 321 -1.00 -12.73 -41.88
N PRO A 322 -1.44 -13.99 -42.09
CA PRO A 322 -2.64 -14.50 -41.44
C PRO A 322 -2.44 -14.60 -39.92
N THR A 323 -3.53 -14.46 -39.17
CA THR A 323 -3.53 -14.71 -37.72
C THR A 323 -3.35 -16.21 -37.43
N ALA A 324 -2.94 -16.56 -36.20
CA ALA A 324 -2.62 -17.95 -35.85
C ALA A 324 -3.86 -18.88 -35.83
N ASP A 325 -5.03 -18.30 -35.58
CA ASP A 325 -6.37 -18.88 -35.69
C ASP A 325 -6.92 -18.88 -37.11
N GLY A 326 -6.28 -18.15 -38.04
CA GLY A 326 -6.61 -18.13 -39.47
C GLY A 326 -7.90 -17.39 -39.82
N ASP A 327 -8.44 -16.60 -38.90
CA ASP A 327 -9.70 -15.88 -39.04
C ASP A 327 -9.53 -14.42 -39.50
N GLY A 328 -8.29 -13.95 -39.63
CA GLY A 328 -7.99 -12.58 -40.00
C GLY A 328 -6.57 -12.36 -40.49
N TYR A 329 -6.22 -11.09 -40.63
CA TYR A 329 -4.94 -10.62 -41.11
C TYR A 329 -4.36 -9.54 -40.19
N ARG A 330 -3.04 -9.51 -40.12
CA ARG A 330 -2.28 -8.46 -39.43
C ARG A 330 -1.06 -8.08 -40.24
N PHE A 331 -0.47 -6.93 -39.94
CA PHE A 331 0.83 -6.59 -40.48
C PHE A 331 1.90 -7.53 -39.92
N ARG A 332 2.85 -7.92 -40.79
CA ARG A 332 4.04 -8.67 -40.36
C ARG A 332 4.86 -7.86 -39.36
N HIS A 333 5.04 -6.57 -39.66
CA HIS A 333 5.73 -5.59 -38.84
C HIS A 333 4.87 -4.34 -38.69
N SER A 334 4.68 -3.85 -37.47
CA SER A 334 3.81 -2.69 -37.29
C SER A 334 4.41 -1.38 -37.78
N LEU A 335 5.73 -1.28 -37.96
CA LEU A 335 6.35 -0.11 -38.60
C LEU A 335 5.75 0.16 -39.99
N VAL A 336 5.42 -0.90 -40.73
CA VAL A 336 4.74 -0.78 -42.03
C VAL A 336 3.30 -0.29 -41.83
N ARG A 337 2.59 -0.81 -40.82
CA ARG A 337 1.25 -0.33 -40.46
C ARG A 337 1.25 1.15 -40.12
N GLU A 338 2.16 1.58 -39.28
CA GLU A 338 2.32 2.97 -38.83
C GLU A 338 2.64 3.88 -40.02
N ALA A 339 3.59 3.48 -40.87
CA ALA A 339 3.92 4.22 -42.09
C ALA A 339 2.70 4.40 -43.00
N VAL A 340 1.90 3.35 -43.21
CA VAL A 340 0.66 3.39 -44.00
C VAL A 340 -0.40 4.25 -43.34
N SER A 341 -0.61 4.11 -42.03
CA SER A 341 -1.59 4.87 -41.26
C SER A 341 -1.27 6.36 -41.27
N ASP A 342 -0.01 6.73 -41.09
CA ASP A 342 0.46 8.12 -41.08
C ASP A 342 0.48 8.76 -42.47
N ASP A 343 0.44 7.97 -43.53
CA ASP A 343 0.36 8.45 -44.92
C ASP A 343 -1.07 8.85 -45.30
N LEU A 344 -2.08 8.35 -44.57
CA LEU A 344 -3.48 8.69 -44.80
C LEU A 344 -3.78 10.15 -44.45
N LEU A 345 -4.43 10.86 -45.36
CA LEU A 345 -4.99 12.18 -45.08
C LEU A 345 -6.12 12.07 -44.05
N ALA A 346 -6.33 13.12 -43.25
CA ALA A 346 -7.38 13.14 -42.21
C ALA A 346 -8.78 12.78 -42.76
N GLY A 347 -9.11 13.22 -43.98
CA GLY A 347 -10.37 12.88 -44.65
C GLY A 347 -10.48 11.40 -45.07
N GLU A 348 -9.37 10.80 -45.49
CA GLU A 348 -9.31 9.37 -45.84
C GLU A 348 -9.48 8.51 -44.60
N ARG A 349 -8.74 8.84 -43.54
CA ARG A 349 -8.85 8.19 -42.22
C ARG A 349 -10.29 8.25 -41.70
N SER A 350 -10.91 9.43 -41.71
CA SER A 350 -12.31 9.61 -41.28
C SER A 350 -13.28 8.77 -42.12
N ARG A 351 -13.07 8.70 -43.44
CA ARG A 351 -13.93 7.91 -44.35
C ARG A 351 -13.78 6.40 -44.12
N LEU A 352 -12.56 5.90 -43.92
CA LEU A 352 -12.29 4.50 -43.64
C LEU A 352 -12.90 4.07 -42.29
N ASN A 353 -12.67 4.87 -41.24
CA ASN A 353 -13.24 4.61 -39.92
C ASN A 353 -14.78 4.65 -39.94
N ARG A 354 -15.40 5.61 -40.65
CA ARG A 354 -16.85 5.63 -40.86
C ARG A 354 -17.36 4.34 -41.50
N ARG A 355 -16.66 3.86 -42.54
CA ARG A 355 -17.05 2.62 -43.24
C ARG A 355 -16.96 1.40 -42.34
N LEU A 356 -15.88 1.26 -41.57
CA LEU A 356 -15.72 0.20 -40.58
C LEU A 356 -16.82 0.26 -39.52
N ALA A 357 -17.18 1.47 -39.05
CA ALA A 357 -18.24 1.66 -38.08
C ALA A 357 -19.62 1.27 -38.62
N GLU A 358 -19.98 1.71 -39.83
CA GLU A 358 -21.26 1.38 -40.48
C GLU A 358 -21.42 -0.12 -40.70
N VAL A 359 -20.36 -0.79 -41.15
CA VAL A 359 -20.35 -2.24 -41.39
C VAL A 359 -20.49 -3.02 -40.08
N LEU A 360 -19.74 -2.63 -39.06
CA LEU A 360 -19.81 -3.27 -37.75
C LEU A 360 -21.14 -3.01 -37.03
N GLU A 361 -21.75 -1.83 -37.24
CA GLU A 361 -23.09 -1.53 -36.73
C GLU A 361 -24.17 -2.38 -37.43
N ALA A 362 -24.03 -2.61 -38.74
CA ALA A 362 -24.97 -3.40 -39.52
C ALA A 362 -24.87 -4.92 -39.23
N ASP A 363 -23.66 -5.45 -39.08
CA ASP A 363 -23.42 -6.82 -38.65
C ASP A 363 -22.45 -6.88 -37.47
N PRO A 364 -22.99 -6.92 -36.24
CA PRO A 364 -22.18 -7.00 -35.04
C PRO A 364 -21.37 -8.31 -34.91
N SER A 365 -21.72 -9.38 -35.65
CA SER A 365 -21.06 -10.69 -35.55
C SER A 365 -19.67 -10.73 -36.21
N LEU A 366 -19.33 -9.69 -36.97
CA LEU A 366 -18.05 -9.57 -37.69
C LEU A 366 -16.83 -9.43 -36.78
N VAL A 367 -17.04 -9.09 -35.51
CA VAL A 367 -15.99 -9.04 -34.48
C VAL A 367 -16.46 -9.74 -33.22
N ARG A 368 -15.50 -10.11 -32.37
CA ARG A 368 -15.79 -10.72 -31.07
C ARG A 368 -16.66 -9.82 -30.20
N ALA A 369 -17.61 -10.42 -29.49
CA ALA A 369 -18.57 -9.68 -28.67
C ALA A 369 -17.92 -8.83 -27.57
N ASP A 370 -16.77 -9.26 -27.04
CA ASP A 370 -16.03 -8.57 -25.98
C ASP A 370 -15.21 -7.35 -26.45
N GLU A 371 -15.03 -7.19 -27.76
CA GLU A 371 -14.27 -6.08 -28.39
C GLU A 371 -15.16 -5.09 -29.15
N ARG A 372 -16.35 -5.56 -29.54
CA ARG A 372 -17.30 -4.85 -30.42
C ARG A 372 -17.53 -3.40 -30.03
N THR A 373 -17.94 -3.15 -28.78
CA THR A 373 -18.35 -1.80 -28.35
C THR A 373 -17.17 -0.84 -28.33
N THR A 374 -15.99 -1.29 -27.88
CA THR A 374 -14.76 -0.49 -27.89
C THR A 374 -14.29 -0.18 -29.30
N ARG A 375 -14.28 -1.17 -30.22
CA ARG A 375 -13.92 -0.93 -31.63
C ARG A 375 -14.90 0.04 -32.29
N LEU A 376 -16.20 -0.16 -32.10
CA LEU A 376 -17.23 0.73 -32.64
C LEU A 376 -17.12 2.16 -32.09
N ALA A 377 -16.82 2.33 -30.80
CA ALA A 377 -16.56 3.63 -30.18
C ALA A 377 -15.38 4.33 -30.84
N SER A 378 -14.27 3.60 -31.04
CA SER A 378 -13.06 4.12 -31.69
C SER A 378 -13.32 4.53 -33.14
N TYR A 379 -14.00 3.69 -33.92
CA TYR A 379 -14.29 4.00 -35.32
C TYR A 379 -15.20 5.23 -35.48
N TRP A 380 -16.26 5.37 -34.67
CA TRP A 380 -17.11 6.57 -34.74
C TRP A 380 -16.40 7.83 -34.25
N TYR A 381 -15.54 7.72 -33.22
CA TYR A 381 -14.73 8.83 -32.74
C TYR A 381 -13.76 9.34 -33.83
N ASN A 382 -13.01 8.43 -34.48
CA ASN A 382 -12.08 8.76 -35.56
C ASN A 382 -12.80 9.17 -36.86
N ALA A 383 -14.07 8.78 -37.03
CA ALA A 383 -14.92 9.28 -38.11
C ALA A 383 -15.39 10.73 -37.89
N HIS A 384 -15.22 11.27 -36.68
CA HIS A 384 -15.74 12.57 -36.23
C HIS A 384 -17.27 12.68 -36.34
N ASP A 385 -17.99 11.58 -36.10
CA ASP A 385 -19.46 11.57 -36.05
C ASP A 385 -19.94 11.61 -34.59
N VAL A 386 -20.13 12.82 -34.05
CA VAL A 386 -20.50 13.03 -32.64
C VAL A 386 -21.80 12.33 -32.26
N THR A 387 -22.79 12.37 -33.15
CA THR A 387 -24.13 11.79 -32.98
C THR A 387 -24.07 10.28 -32.75
N LYS A 388 -23.18 9.59 -33.47
CA LYS A 388 -22.97 8.15 -33.32
C LYS A 388 -21.93 7.81 -32.24
N ALA A 389 -20.89 8.62 -32.09
CA ALA A 389 -19.78 8.36 -31.17
C ALA A 389 -20.20 8.44 -29.70
N LEU A 390 -20.88 9.52 -29.29
CA LEU A 390 -21.19 9.76 -27.87
C LEU A 390 -21.97 8.61 -27.20
N PRO A 391 -23.08 8.09 -27.78
CA PRO A 391 -23.80 6.96 -27.19
C PRO A 391 -22.97 5.68 -27.11
N VAL A 392 -22.11 5.41 -28.10
CA VAL A 392 -21.29 4.19 -28.13
C VAL A 392 -20.15 4.27 -27.12
N ILE A 393 -19.48 5.43 -27.00
CA ILE A 393 -18.44 5.68 -26.00
C ILE A 393 -19.00 5.48 -24.58
N LEU A 394 -20.20 6.00 -24.31
CA LEU A 394 -20.87 5.82 -23.01
C LEU A 394 -21.26 4.37 -22.73
N ARG A 395 -21.53 3.55 -23.75
CA ARG A 395 -21.71 2.10 -23.57
C ARG A 395 -20.37 1.40 -23.31
N ALA A 396 -19.32 1.76 -24.04
CA ALA A 396 -17.98 1.23 -23.83
C ALA A 396 -17.48 1.52 -22.40
N SER A 397 -17.81 2.70 -21.83
CA SER A 397 -17.41 3.06 -20.47
C SER A 397 -18.06 2.14 -19.42
N VAL A 398 -19.32 1.72 -19.64
CA VAL A 398 -20.02 0.75 -18.78
C VAL A 398 -19.37 -0.63 -18.88
N GLU A 399 -19.00 -1.08 -20.08
CA GLU A 399 -18.30 -2.36 -20.25
C GLU A 399 -16.93 -2.35 -19.57
N ALA A 400 -16.16 -1.26 -19.69
CA ALA A 400 -14.89 -1.09 -18.98
C ALA A 400 -15.10 -1.13 -17.45
N ARG A 401 -16.12 -0.43 -16.93
CA ARG A 401 -16.47 -0.47 -15.50
C ARG A 401 -16.79 -1.89 -15.03
N ARG A 402 -17.59 -2.63 -15.81
CA ARG A 402 -17.98 -4.01 -15.47
C ARG A 402 -16.79 -4.95 -15.39
N ARG A 403 -15.70 -4.68 -16.13
CA ARG A 403 -14.42 -5.40 -16.06
C ARG A 403 -13.47 -4.87 -14.96
N SER A 404 -13.90 -3.93 -14.11
CA SER A 404 -13.05 -3.21 -13.15
C SER A 404 -11.87 -2.45 -13.79
N ALA A 405 -12.04 -2.04 -15.05
CA ALA A 405 -11.07 -1.27 -15.83
C ALA A 405 -11.35 0.24 -15.72
N HIS A 406 -11.22 0.77 -14.50
CA HIS A 406 -11.64 2.14 -14.18
C HIS A 406 -10.79 3.22 -14.85
N SER A 407 -9.53 2.93 -15.19
CA SER A 407 -8.67 3.85 -15.92
C SER A 407 -9.11 4.01 -17.38
N GLU A 408 -9.55 2.94 -18.04
CA GLU A 408 -10.11 2.95 -19.39
C GLU A 408 -11.50 3.60 -19.38
N GLN A 409 -12.33 3.27 -18.38
CA GLN A 409 -13.61 3.93 -18.14
C GLN A 409 -13.43 5.45 -18.05
N LEU A 410 -12.47 5.94 -17.26
CA LEU A 410 -12.20 7.37 -17.13
C LEU A 410 -11.88 8.02 -18.49
N ARG A 411 -10.99 7.42 -19.30
CA ARG A 411 -10.62 7.98 -20.62
C ARG A 411 -11.82 8.07 -21.56
N LEU A 412 -12.68 7.05 -21.56
CA LEU A 412 -13.93 7.05 -22.32
C LEU A 412 -14.89 8.15 -21.85
N LEU A 413 -15.04 8.33 -20.53
CA LEU A 413 -15.88 9.39 -19.96
C LEU A 413 -15.31 10.79 -20.23
N GLU A 414 -13.98 10.95 -20.25
CA GLU A 414 -13.34 12.21 -20.63
C GLU A 414 -13.61 12.58 -22.09
N ARG A 415 -13.55 11.62 -23.02
CA ARG A 415 -13.97 11.84 -24.41
C ARG A 415 -15.45 12.17 -24.52
N ALA A 416 -16.31 11.49 -23.75
CA ALA A 416 -17.72 11.85 -23.70
C ALA A 416 -17.94 13.29 -23.20
N LEU A 417 -17.11 13.76 -22.24
CA LEU A 417 -17.12 15.15 -21.76
C LEU A 417 -16.60 16.14 -22.83
N GLU A 418 -15.65 15.74 -23.67
CA GLU A 418 -15.15 16.54 -24.80
C GLU A 418 -16.22 16.70 -25.89
N LEU A 419 -16.93 15.62 -26.22
CA LEU A 419 -17.97 15.58 -27.25
C LEU A 419 -19.31 16.19 -26.80
N TRP A 420 -19.46 16.52 -25.52
CA TRP A 420 -20.76 16.83 -24.93
C TRP A 420 -21.43 18.05 -25.56
N ASP A 421 -20.68 19.14 -25.70
CA ASP A 421 -21.19 20.44 -26.17
C ASP A 421 -21.46 20.44 -27.69
N ASP A 422 -20.77 19.58 -28.44
CA ASP A 422 -20.94 19.42 -29.89
C ASP A 422 -22.08 18.45 -30.27
N ALA A 423 -22.58 17.67 -29.30
CA ALA A 423 -23.64 16.70 -29.54
C ALA A 423 -25.03 17.38 -29.61
N PRO A 424 -25.85 17.10 -30.64
CA PRO A 424 -27.20 17.64 -30.74
C PRO A 424 -28.11 17.29 -29.55
N GLU A 425 -29.06 18.17 -29.20
CA GLU A 425 -29.98 17.97 -28.06
C GLU A 425 -30.81 16.68 -28.16
N ASP A 426 -31.18 16.24 -29.38
CA ASP A 426 -31.92 14.99 -29.59
C ASP A 426 -31.08 13.74 -29.28
N VAL A 427 -29.76 13.85 -29.30
CA VAL A 427 -28.85 12.78 -28.86
C VAL A 427 -28.86 12.70 -27.34
N HIS A 428 -28.79 13.85 -26.64
CA HIS A 428 -28.84 13.90 -25.17
C HIS A 428 -30.09 13.22 -24.61
N GLY A 429 -31.26 13.44 -25.23
CA GLY A 429 -32.52 12.81 -24.83
C GLY A 429 -32.60 11.29 -25.02
N ARG A 430 -31.63 10.67 -25.71
CA ARG A 430 -31.55 9.23 -26.00
C ARG A 430 -30.37 8.54 -25.31
N LEU A 431 -29.59 9.27 -24.52
CA LEU A 431 -28.47 8.68 -23.79
C LEU A 431 -28.95 7.70 -22.74
N ARG A 432 -28.09 6.72 -22.41
CA ARG A 432 -28.33 5.79 -21.31
C ARG A 432 -28.49 6.55 -19.98
N PRO A 433 -29.12 5.95 -18.97
CA PRO A 433 -29.11 6.51 -17.63
C PRO A 433 -27.72 6.51 -16.99
N PRO A 434 -27.53 7.28 -15.89
CA PRO A 434 -26.33 7.24 -15.06
C PRO A 434 -26.02 5.83 -14.56
N ASP A 435 -24.74 5.48 -14.48
CA ASP A 435 -24.29 4.14 -14.10
C ASP A 435 -23.03 4.20 -13.24
N GLY A 436 -23.05 3.53 -12.08
CA GLY A 436 -21.88 3.42 -11.20
C GLY A 436 -21.52 4.69 -10.42
N THR A 437 -22.50 5.50 -10.03
CA THR A 437 -22.32 6.78 -9.32
C THR A 437 -22.49 6.70 -7.79
N GLU A 438 -22.34 5.52 -7.18
CA GLU A 438 -22.57 5.29 -5.73
C GLU A 438 -23.97 5.76 -5.29
N VAL A 439 -24.05 6.62 -4.26
CA VAL A 439 -25.31 7.16 -3.71
C VAL A 439 -25.77 8.47 -4.38
N TYR A 440 -25.14 8.85 -5.49
CA TYR A 440 -25.40 10.10 -6.19
C TYR A 440 -26.85 10.19 -6.71
N PRO A 441 -27.53 11.34 -6.56
CA PRO A 441 -28.92 11.47 -6.98
C PRO A 441 -29.03 11.76 -8.49
N PRO A 442 -29.90 11.05 -9.23
CA PRO A 442 -30.15 11.33 -10.65
C PRO A 442 -30.83 12.70 -10.83
N SER A 443 -30.79 13.23 -12.05
CA SER A 443 -31.38 14.53 -12.37
C SER A 443 -32.90 14.41 -12.28
N GLY A 444 -33.58 15.28 -11.55
CA GLY A 444 -35.05 15.41 -11.65
C GLY A 444 -35.88 14.36 -10.90
N GLY A 445 -35.45 13.91 -9.72
CA GLY A 445 -36.36 13.34 -8.70
C GLY A 445 -37.11 12.04 -9.03
N GLY A 446 -36.82 11.33 -10.13
CA GLY A 446 -37.49 10.07 -10.45
C GLY A 446 -36.79 9.16 -11.49
N ARG A 447 -36.44 7.95 -11.01
CA ARG A 447 -35.95 6.71 -11.68
C ARG A 447 -34.60 6.71 -12.41
N ASP A 448 -33.92 5.57 -12.27
CA ASP A 448 -32.73 5.08 -13.00
C ASP A 448 -32.90 4.99 -14.54
N GLU A 449 -33.86 5.71 -15.12
CA GLU A 449 -34.23 5.65 -16.54
C GLU A 449 -34.07 7.02 -17.26
N ALA A 450 -33.87 8.11 -16.51
CA ALA A 450 -33.65 9.42 -17.11
C ALA A 450 -32.34 9.46 -17.92
N PRO A 451 -32.30 10.13 -19.09
CA PRO A 451 -31.07 10.25 -19.86
C PRO A 451 -29.96 10.94 -19.05
N LEU A 452 -28.72 10.49 -19.26
CA LEU A 452 -27.53 11.07 -18.64
C LEU A 452 -27.51 12.60 -18.82
N SER A 453 -27.28 13.36 -17.75
CA SER A 453 -26.94 14.78 -17.83
C SER A 453 -25.43 15.00 -17.74
N TYR A 454 -24.98 16.21 -18.05
CA TYR A 454 -23.57 16.60 -17.92
C TYR A 454 -23.02 16.39 -16.49
N LEU A 455 -23.84 16.66 -15.47
CA LEU A 455 -23.47 16.47 -14.07
C LEU A 455 -23.35 14.99 -13.70
N ASP A 456 -24.23 14.14 -14.25
CA ASP A 456 -24.17 12.68 -14.06
C ASP A 456 -22.87 12.12 -14.67
N LEU A 457 -22.52 12.58 -15.88
CA LEU A 457 -21.27 12.20 -16.54
C LEU A 457 -20.02 12.60 -15.73
N MET A 458 -20.02 13.79 -15.13
CA MET A 458 -18.93 14.19 -14.22
C MET A 458 -18.90 13.38 -12.91
N ALA A 459 -20.05 12.94 -12.40
CA ALA A 459 -20.12 12.06 -11.24
C ALA A 459 -19.50 10.68 -11.57
N GLU A 460 -19.87 10.08 -12.71
CA GLU A 460 -19.27 8.82 -13.18
C GLU A 460 -17.75 8.95 -13.36
N ALA A 461 -17.30 10.05 -13.98
CA ALA A 461 -15.88 10.29 -14.21
C ALA A 461 -15.12 10.51 -12.89
N THR A 462 -15.76 11.10 -11.88
CA THR A 462 -15.18 11.26 -10.53
C THR A 462 -14.99 9.90 -9.86
N VAL A 463 -15.99 9.00 -9.91
CA VAL A 463 -15.89 7.65 -9.35
C VAL A 463 -14.85 6.82 -10.10
N ALA A 464 -14.88 6.83 -11.43
CA ALA A 464 -13.90 6.12 -12.26
C ALA A 464 -12.47 6.58 -11.98
N ALA A 465 -12.25 7.89 -11.81
CA ALA A 465 -10.95 8.44 -11.46
C ALA A 465 -10.50 8.04 -10.04
N ARG A 466 -11.40 7.99 -9.06
CA ARG A 466 -11.09 7.50 -7.70
C ARG A 466 -10.65 6.04 -7.73
N TYR A 467 -11.49 5.16 -8.31
CA TYR A 467 -11.24 3.72 -8.31
C TYR A 467 -10.06 3.34 -9.22
N GLY A 468 -9.82 4.10 -10.31
CA GLY A 468 -8.65 3.96 -11.16
C GLY A 468 -7.36 4.57 -10.59
N GLY A 469 -7.39 5.11 -9.37
CA GLY A 469 -6.23 5.70 -8.68
C GLY A 469 -5.82 7.11 -9.15
N ALA A 470 -6.52 7.69 -10.13
CA ALA A 470 -6.27 9.02 -10.68
C ALA A 470 -6.87 10.14 -9.79
N ARG A 471 -6.49 10.16 -8.51
CA ARG A 471 -7.07 11.03 -7.46
C ARG A 471 -6.99 12.53 -7.76
N GLU A 472 -5.89 13.00 -8.33
CA GLU A 472 -5.74 14.40 -8.78
C GLU A 472 -6.79 14.74 -9.85
N ARG A 473 -7.07 13.81 -10.75
CA ARG A 473 -8.04 14.00 -11.82
C ARG A 473 -9.46 14.01 -11.28
N ALA A 474 -9.78 13.10 -10.35
CA ALA A 474 -11.05 13.10 -9.62
C ALA A 474 -11.29 14.44 -8.89
N LEU A 475 -10.25 15.00 -8.27
CA LEU A 475 -10.33 16.29 -7.60
C LEU A 475 -10.59 17.45 -8.59
N ALA A 476 -10.00 17.40 -9.78
CA ALA A 476 -10.22 18.39 -10.82
C ALA A 476 -11.66 18.33 -11.39
N ILE A 477 -12.16 17.12 -11.65
CA ILE A 477 -13.52 16.90 -12.17
C ILE A 477 -14.57 17.34 -11.15
N SER A 478 -14.44 16.94 -9.88
CA SER A 478 -15.36 17.36 -8.81
C SER A 478 -15.37 18.88 -8.60
N LYS A 479 -14.23 19.58 -8.71
CA LYS A 479 -14.17 21.05 -8.71
C LYS A 479 -14.97 21.66 -9.87
N LYS A 480 -14.84 21.10 -11.08
CA LYS A 480 -15.59 21.56 -12.25
C LYS A 480 -17.09 21.34 -12.06
N ALA A 481 -17.49 20.20 -11.51
CA ALA A 481 -18.88 19.89 -11.25
C ALA A 481 -19.54 20.82 -10.23
N ILE A 482 -18.84 21.15 -9.14
CA ILE A 482 -19.34 22.13 -8.15
C ILE A 482 -19.54 23.50 -8.76
N ARG A 483 -18.60 23.97 -9.61
CA ARG A 483 -18.77 25.24 -10.33
C ARG A 483 -19.97 25.20 -11.27
N ALA A 484 -20.22 24.08 -11.94
CA ALA A 484 -21.39 23.92 -12.80
C ALA A 484 -22.73 23.90 -12.03
N LEU A 485 -22.68 23.61 -10.72
CA LEU A 485 -23.81 23.66 -9.79
C LEU A 485 -24.02 25.04 -9.16
N GLU A 486 -23.07 25.97 -9.26
CA GLU A 486 -23.23 27.34 -8.75
C GLU A 486 -24.43 28.03 -9.42
N GLY A 487 -25.36 28.54 -8.60
CA GLY A 487 -26.59 29.16 -9.08
C GLY A 487 -27.71 28.19 -9.47
N ARG A 488 -27.52 26.87 -9.34
CA ARG A 488 -28.57 25.85 -9.48
C ARG A 488 -29.10 25.44 -8.10
N ASP A 489 -30.40 25.21 -8.00
CA ASP A 489 -31.05 24.70 -6.76
C ASP A 489 -31.00 23.16 -6.70
N ASP A 490 -29.79 22.61 -6.54
CA ASP A 490 -29.57 21.16 -6.40
C ASP A 490 -28.55 20.84 -5.28
N PRO A 491 -28.97 20.98 -4.01
CA PRO A 491 -28.08 20.82 -2.86
C PRO A 491 -27.59 19.38 -2.67
N LEU A 492 -28.35 18.35 -3.10
CA LEU A 492 -27.96 16.95 -2.92
C LEU A 492 -26.77 16.58 -3.82
N ARG A 493 -26.77 17.00 -5.09
CA ARG A 493 -25.60 16.77 -5.97
C ARG A 493 -24.37 17.51 -5.48
N ALA A 494 -24.55 18.75 -5.05
CA ALA A 494 -23.47 19.55 -4.49
C ALA A 494 -22.88 18.85 -3.25
N ALA A 495 -23.72 18.41 -2.31
CA ALA A 495 -23.29 17.69 -1.12
C ALA A 495 -22.55 16.39 -1.44
N TRP A 496 -23.00 15.63 -2.45
CA TRP A 496 -22.28 14.44 -2.89
C TRP A 496 -20.88 14.79 -3.40
N PHE A 497 -20.72 15.75 -4.32
CA PHE A 497 -19.40 16.15 -4.82
C PHE A 497 -18.49 16.69 -3.71
N TRP A 498 -19.02 17.40 -2.72
CA TRP A 498 -18.26 17.84 -1.54
C TRP A 498 -17.79 16.66 -0.69
N THR A 499 -18.64 15.65 -0.49
CA THR A 499 -18.27 14.41 0.23
C THR A 499 -17.15 13.67 -0.50
N GLN A 500 -17.23 13.56 -1.83
CA GLN A 500 -16.18 12.97 -2.66
C GLN A 500 -14.85 13.74 -2.55
N ARG A 501 -14.91 15.08 -2.52
CA ARG A 501 -13.73 15.93 -2.31
C ARG A 501 -13.08 15.72 -0.95
N SER A 502 -13.88 15.52 0.10
CA SER A 502 -13.33 15.25 1.44
C SER A 502 -12.43 14.01 1.44
N SER A 503 -12.94 12.89 0.90
CA SER A 503 -12.16 11.66 0.75
C SER A 503 -10.87 11.89 -0.07
N LEU A 504 -10.96 12.65 -1.16
CA LEU A 504 -9.79 12.97 -2.00
C LEU A 504 -8.76 13.85 -1.29
N MET A 505 -9.18 14.77 -0.42
CA MET A 505 -8.26 15.61 0.37
C MET A 505 -7.45 14.77 1.35
N GLN A 506 -8.08 13.80 2.01
CA GLN A 506 -7.42 12.85 2.90
C GLN A 506 -6.45 11.95 2.13
N ASP A 507 -6.90 11.35 1.03
CA ASP A 507 -6.08 10.43 0.24
C ASP A 507 -4.84 11.08 -0.39
N LEU A 508 -4.96 12.35 -0.82
CA LEU A 508 -3.86 13.14 -1.36
C LEU A 508 -2.99 13.80 -0.28
N ALA A 509 -3.29 13.57 1.00
CA ALA A 509 -2.63 14.20 2.13
C ALA A 509 -2.58 15.73 2.00
N ARG A 510 -3.71 16.35 1.63
CA ARG A 510 -3.88 17.81 1.49
C ARG A 510 -4.70 18.43 2.62
N GLY A 511 -5.31 17.61 3.46
CA GLY A 511 -6.10 18.00 4.63
C GLY A 511 -6.89 16.81 5.17
N ASP A 512 -7.51 17.00 6.32
CA ASP A 512 -8.39 16.01 6.99
C ASP A 512 -9.77 15.86 6.29
N GLY A 513 -10.06 16.74 5.32
CA GLY A 513 -11.31 16.78 4.57
C GLY A 513 -12.52 17.30 5.35
N TRP A 514 -12.33 17.91 6.54
CA TRP A 514 -13.43 18.41 7.35
C TRP A 514 -14.14 19.59 6.71
N ALA A 515 -13.40 20.55 6.14
CA ALA A 515 -13.99 21.73 5.51
C ALA A 515 -14.96 21.33 4.38
N GLU A 516 -14.57 20.35 3.56
CA GLU A 516 -15.43 19.74 2.55
C GLU A 516 -16.68 19.07 3.15
N LEU A 517 -16.53 18.24 4.20
CA LEU A 517 -17.65 17.54 4.83
C LEU A 517 -18.62 18.49 5.53
N ALA A 518 -18.12 19.51 6.23
CA ALA A 518 -18.94 20.53 6.86
C ALA A 518 -19.79 21.29 5.82
N THR A 519 -19.21 21.57 4.65
CA THR A 519 -19.96 22.17 3.52
C THR A 519 -21.06 21.23 3.03
N ALA A 520 -20.77 19.93 2.86
CA ALA A 520 -21.78 18.94 2.48
C ALA A 520 -22.90 18.82 3.53
N GLN A 521 -22.55 18.83 4.81
CA GLN A 521 -23.49 18.76 5.93
C GLN A 521 -24.44 19.98 5.97
N GLU A 522 -23.92 21.17 5.68
CA GLU A 522 -24.73 22.38 5.58
C GLU A 522 -25.74 22.28 4.43
N LEU A 523 -25.28 21.82 3.26
CA LEU A 523 -26.12 21.70 2.06
C LEU A 523 -27.31 20.75 2.24
N VAL A 524 -27.14 19.67 3.00
CA VAL A 524 -28.24 18.71 3.27
C VAL A 524 -29.12 19.11 4.44
N ARG A 525 -28.77 20.16 5.19
CA ARG A 525 -29.51 20.56 6.39
C ARG A 525 -30.93 21.01 6.04
N GLY A 526 -31.92 20.46 6.75
CA GLY A 526 -33.32 20.80 6.56
C GLY A 526 -33.97 20.16 5.34
N LEU A 527 -33.23 19.39 4.53
CA LEU A 527 -33.80 18.61 3.43
C LEU A 527 -34.48 17.32 3.95
N PRO A 528 -35.47 16.79 3.22
CA PRO A 528 -36.00 15.45 3.48
C PRO A 528 -34.88 14.38 3.49
N PRO A 529 -35.01 13.31 4.31
CA PRO A 529 -34.06 12.20 4.29
C PRO A 529 -33.88 11.61 2.89
N SER A 530 -32.62 11.42 2.49
CA SER A 530 -32.23 10.78 1.23
C SER A 530 -30.97 9.92 1.45
N ALA A 531 -30.62 9.07 0.47
CA ALA A 531 -29.39 8.26 0.55
C ALA A 531 -28.13 9.13 0.64
N VAL A 532 -28.06 10.24 -0.12
CA VAL A 532 -26.97 11.22 -0.02
C VAL A 532 -26.91 11.84 1.38
N HIS A 533 -28.06 12.23 1.93
CA HIS A 533 -28.11 12.81 3.27
C HIS A 533 -27.59 11.82 4.31
N ALA A 534 -28.04 10.55 4.25
CA ALA A 534 -27.54 9.50 5.14
C ALA A 534 -26.02 9.29 4.99
N ASP A 535 -25.50 9.24 3.75
CA ASP A 535 -24.07 9.09 3.47
C ASP A 535 -23.23 10.24 4.03
N VAL A 536 -23.67 11.49 3.82
CA VAL A 536 -23.03 12.68 4.40
C VAL A 536 -22.94 12.55 5.93
N LEU A 537 -24.04 12.18 6.60
CA LEU A 537 -24.07 12.03 8.05
C LEU A 537 -23.17 10.89 8.55
N VAL A 538 -23.10 9.76 7.82
CA VAL A 538 -22.19 8.64 8.15
C VAL A 538 -20.73 9.05 7.99
N ASN A 539 -20.38 9.82 6.95
CA ASN A 539 -19.02 10.33 6.76
C ASN A 539 -18.64 11.37 7.83
N VAL A 540 -19.57 12.26 8.21
CA VAL A 540 -19.38 13.21 9.32
C VAL A 540 -19.17 12.47 10.64
N ALA A 541 -20.00 11.46 10.94
CA ALA A 541 -19.85 10.65 12.15
C ALA A 541 -18.53 9.85 12.14
N SER A 542 -18.14 9.30 10.99
CA SER A 542 -16.86 8.59 10.84
C SER A 542 -15.66 9.52 11.07
N TRP A 543 -15.69 10.72 10.50
CA TRP A 543 -14.66 11.74 10.73
C TRP A 543 -14.63 12.15 12.20
N GLY A 544 -15.79 12.45 12.80
CA GLY A 544 -15.91 12.81 14.21
C GLY A 544 -15.37 11.71 15.13
N ALA A 545 -15.63 10.43 14.84
CA ALA A 545 -15.13 9.35 15.69
C ALA A 545 -13.60 9.27 15.73
N LEU A 546 -12.93 9.66 14.64
CA LEU A 546 -11.47 9.64 14.53
C LEU A 546 -10.79 10.91 15.07
N HIS A 547 -11.45 12.07 15.03
CA HIS A 547 -10.84 13.37 15.36
C HIS A 547 -11.42 14.01 16.62
N GLN A 548 -12.71 13.84 16.86
CA GLN A 548 -13.47 14.43 17.96
C GLN A 548 -14.44 13.38 18.55
N PRO A 549 -13.92 12.25 19.09
CA PRO A 549 -14.80 11.26 19.68
C PRO A 549 -15.55 11.86 20.87
N GLY A 550 -16.68 11.24 21.24
CA GLY A 550 -17.49 11.68 22.38
C GLY A 550 -19.00 11.68 22.12
N PRO A 551 -19.78 12.22 23.08
CA PRO A 551 -21.24 12.15 23.07
C PRO A 551 -21.90 12.79 21.85
N ASP A 552 -21.40 13.95 21.39
CA ASP A 552 -21.96 14.66 20.24
C ASP A 552 -21.79 13.85 18.94
N THR A 553 -20.64 13.18 18.79
CA THR A 553 -20.35 12.29 17.68
C THR A 553 -21.19 11.02 17.74
N LEU A 554 -21.43 10.46 18.94
CA LEU A 554 -22.35 9.32 19.10
C LEU A 554 -23.79 9.70 18.68
N LEU A 555 -24.28 10.86 19.09
CA LEU A 555 -25.58 11.39 18.64
C LEU A 555 -25.63 11.67 17.13
N ALA A 556 -24.51 12.06 16.52
CA ALA A 556 -24.41 12.17 15.07
C ALA A 556 -24.48 10.79 14.39
N ALA A 557 -23.80 9.78 14.93
CA ALA A 557 -23.84 8.40 14.42
C ALA A 557 -25.25 7.78 14.54
N ASP A 558 -25.95 7.99 15.66
CA ASP A 558 -27.35 7.57 15.85
C ASP A 558 -28.28 8.15 14.78
N ARG A 559 -28.17 9.46 14.55
CA ARG A 559 -28.94 10.15 13.50
C ARG A 559 -28.59 9.62 12.11
N ALA A 560 -27.31 9.36 11.83
CA ALA A 560 -26.87 8.80 10.55
C ALA A 560 -27.49 7.42 10.29
N VAL A 561 -27.46 6.51 11.29
CA VAL A 561 -28.09 5.18 11.22
C VAL A 561 -29.60 5.29 11.03
N GLN A 562 -30.26 6.20 11.76
CA GLN A 562 -31.70 6.43 11.62
C GLN A 562 -32.05 6.90 10.21
N TYR A 563 -31.29 7.84 9.64
CA TYR A 563 -31.52 8.33 8.27
C TYR A 563 -31.32 7.23 7.23
N ALA A 564 -30.25 6.44 7.35
CA ALA A 564 -29.99 5.32 6.46
C ALA A 564 -31.14 4.29 6.47
N ARG A 565 -31.67 3.96 7.65
CA ARG A 565 -32.84 3.09 7.82
C ARG A 565 -34.10 3.65 7.17
N LEU A 566 -34.39 4.93 7.39
CA LEU A 566 -35.59 5.59 6.84
C LEU A 566 -35.65 5.54 5.31
N VAL A 567 -34.48 5.59 4.66
CA VAL A 567 -34.38 5.58 3.19
C VAL A 567 -34.04 4.20 2.61
N GLY A 568 -33.96 3.17 3.46
CA GLY A 568 -33.64 1.79 3.03
C GLY A 568 -32.22 1.60 2.49
N ALA A 569 -31.26 2.44 2.87
CA ALA A 569 -29.89 2.37 2.41
C ALA A 569 -29.05 1.39 3.25
N GLU A 570 -29.26 0.09 3.07
CA GLU A 570 -28.68 -0.99 3.89
C GLU A 570 -27.15 -0.89 4.07
N ARG A 571 -26.38 -0.67 3.00
CA ARG A 571 -24.91 -0.57 3.09
C ARG A 571 -24.45 0.66 3.90
N ILE A 572 -25.11 1.80 3.71
CA ILE A 572 -24.82 3.04 4.46
C ILE A 572 -25.17 2.83 5.94
N GLU A 573 -26.28 2.14 6.21
CA GLU A 573 -26.68 1.78 7.57
C GLU A 573 -25.59 0.95 8.25
N LEU A 574 -25.09 -0.11 7.60
CA LEU A 574 -24.04 -0.94 8.17
C LEU A 574 -22.76 -0.14 8.51
N HIS A 575 -22.35 0.78 7.63
CA HIS A 575 -21.22 1.69 7.95
C HIS A 575 -21.50 2.57 9.17
N GLY A 576 -22.70 3.17 9.25
CA GLY A 576 -23.11 3.98 10.39
C GLY A 576 -23.14 3.17 11.69
N ARG A 577 -23.64 1.93 11.65
CA ARG A 577 -23.72 1.02 12.80
C ARG A 577 -22.35 0.61 13.31
N LEU A 578 -21.33 0.46 12.45
CA LEU A 578 -19.95 0.21 12.91
C LEU A 578 -19.40 1.37 13.74
N VAL A 579 -19.63 2.61 13.29
CA VAL A 579 -19.17 3.82 14.01
C VAL A 579 -19.95 3.98 15.31
N ARG A 580 -21.27 3.79 15.26
CA ARG A 580 -22.12 3.83 16.44
C ARG A 580 -21.69 2.78 17.47
N GLY A 581 -21.57 1.52 17.07
CA GLY A 581 -21.18 0.43 17.97
C GLY A 581 -19.84 0.68 18.67
N TRP A 582 -18.87 1.27 17.96
CA TRP A 582 -17.60 1.68 18.56
C TRP A 582 -17.82 2.79 19.61
N LEU A 583 -18.49 3.88 19.26
CA LEU A 583 -18.73 4.99 20.19
C LEU A 583 -19.61 4.59 21.38
N THR A 584 -20.57 3.69 21.19
CA THR A 584 -21.39 3.09 22.25
C THR A 584 -20.51 2.34 23.24
N ALA A 585 -19.60 1.48 22.75
CA ALA A 585 -18.64 0.81 23.62
C ALA A 585 -17.76 1.81 24.39
N ASP A 586 -17.25 2.84 23.71
CA ASP A 586 -16.39 3.87 24.33
C ASP A 586 -17.13 4.73 25.37
N SER A 587 -18.45 4.87 25.26
CA SER A 587 -19.29 5.53 26.26
C SER A 587 -19.60 4.68 27.50
N GLY A 588 -19.12 3.42 27.53
CA GLY A 588 -19.26 2.50 28.65
C GLY A 588 -20.29 1.38 28.46
N ALA A 589 -21.10 1.44 27.40
CA ALA A 589 -22.05 0.38 27.04
C ALA A 589 -21.35 -0.72 26.22
N VAL A 590 -20.35 -1.35 26.83
CA VAL A 590 -19.38 -2.25 26.17
C VAL A 590 -20.04 -3.41 25.42
N GLU A 591 -20.90 -4.18 26.09
CA GLU A 591 -21.52 -5.36 25.46
C GLU A 591 -22.50 -4.98 24.34
N GLU A 592 -23.22 -3.87 24.48
CA GLU A 592 -24.14 -3.38 23.44
C GLU A 592 -23.37 -2.97 22.18
N GLY A 593 -22.32 -2.14 22.34
CA GLY A 593 -21.49 -1.70 21.23
C GLY A 593 -20.79 -2.85 20.51
N LEU A 594 -20.23 -3.80 21.27
CA LEU A 594 -19.56 -4.97 20.69
C LEU A 594 -20.54 -5.95 20.02
N ALA A 595 -21.75 -6.13 20.57
CA ALA A 595 -22.78 -6.93 19.94
C ALA A 595 -23.19 -6.34 18.58
N GLU A 596 -23.36 -5.02 18.51
CA GLU A 596 -23.69 -4.34 17.26
C GLU A 596 -22.58 -4.51 16.20
N ILE A 597 -21.30 -4.34 16.56
CA ILE A 597 -20.19 -4.53 15.60
C ILE A 597 -20.14 -5.99 15.09
N ARG A 598 -20.35 -6.98 15.97
CA ARG A 598 -20.39 -8.40 15.58
C ARG A 598 -21.56 -8.71 14.63
N GLU A 599 -22.74 -8.17 14.91
CA GLU A 599 -23.90 -8.33 14.03
C GLU A 599 -23.65 -7.72 12.64
N VAL A 600 -23.08 -6.51 12.59
CA VAL A 600 -22.73 -5.87 11.31
C VAL A 600 -21.70 -6.68 10.54
N ARG A 601 -20.67 -7.24 11.21
CA ARG A 601 -19.70 -8.13 10.57
C ARG A 601 -20.42 -9.33 9.92
N ASP A 602 -21.28 -10.01 10.67
CA ASP A 602 -21.94 -11.23 10.20
C ASP A 602 -22.88 -10.94 9.02
N LEU A 603 -23.64 -9.84 9.09
CA LEU A 603 -24.49 -9.36 7.98
C LEU A 603 -23.66 -8.96 6.75
N ALA A 604 -22.57 -8.21 6.94
CA ALA A 604 -21.72 -7.78 5.84
C ALA A 604 -21.05 -8.97 5.14
N GLU A 605 -20.67 -9.99 5.91
CA GLU A 605 -20.12 -11.24 5.36
C GLU A 605 -21.16 -12.04 4.57
N ALA A 606 -22.39 -12.14 5.08
CA ALA A 606 -23.51 -12.80 4.40
C ALA A 606 -23.92 -12.09 3.10
N LEU A 607 -23.87 -10.75 3.10
CA LEU A 607 -24.20 -9.91 1.93
C LEU A 607 -23.03 -9.78 0.93
N GLY A 608 -21.82 -10.21 1.28
CA GLY A 608 -20.62 -9.97 0.48
C GLY A 608 -20.26 -8.47 0.36
N ALA A 609 -20.60 -7.64 1.35
CA ALA A 609 -20.36 -6.20 1.35
C ALA A 609 -18.89 -5.86 1.69
N VAL A 610 -18.00 -6.04 0.71
CA VAL A 610 -16.53 -6.01 0.86
C VAL A 610 -15.99 -4.75 1.55
N ASP A 611 -16.56 -3.58 1.26
CA ASP A 611 -16.23 -2.29 1.88
C ASP A 611 -16.56 -2.24 3.38
N VAL A 612 -17.67 -2.84 3.80
CA VAL A 612 -18.08 -2.94 5.20
C VAL A 612 -17.27 -4.02 5.91
N ILE A 613 -17.07 -5.18 5.29
CA ILE A 613 -16.26 -6.30 5.82
C ILE A 613 -14.87 -5.83 6.21
N GLY A 614 -14.20 -5.07 5.33
CA GLY A 614 -12.86 -4.54 5.59
C GLY A 614 -12.83 -3.63 6.81
N ARG A 615 -13.84 -2.76 7.01
CA ARG A 615 -13.93 -1.89 8.19
C ARG A 615 -14.27 -2.66 9.46
N ALA A 616 -15.21 -3.61 9.40
CA ALA A 616 -15.56 -4.46 10.54
C ALA A 616 -14.35 -5.28 11.04
N SER A 617 -13.55 -5.80 10.11
CA SER A 617 -12.32 -6.55 10.38
C SER A 617 -11.22 -5.72 11.07
N ILE A 618 -11.26 -4.40 10.94
CA ILE A 618 -10.33 -3.47 11.62
C ILE A 618 -10.92 -3.01 12.95
N ASN A 619 -12.18 -2.57 12.94
CA ASN A 619 -12.82 -1.93 14.08
C ASN A 619 -13.08 -2.91 15.22
N LEU A 620 -13.60 -4.12 14.96
CA LEU A 620 -13.91 -5.08 16.01
C LEU A 620 -12.71 -5.41 16.92
N PRO A 621 -11.54 -5.84 16.39
CA PRO A 621 -10.39 -6.10 17.25
C PRO A 621 -9.86 -4.82 17.92
N SER A 622 -9.90 -3.67 17.25
CA SER A 622 -9.48 -2.40 17.86
C SER A 622 -10.36 -1.99 19.05
N THR A 623 -11.69 -2.12 18.92
CA THR A 623 -12.64 -1.80 19.98
C THR A 623 -12.50 -2.80 21.12
N LEU A 624 -12.39 -4.11 20.85
CA LEU A 624 -12.14 -5.13 21.89
C LEU A 624 -10.87 -4.82 22.70
N GLU A 625 -9.79 -4.44 22.02
CA GLU A 625 -8.54 -4.03 22.67
C GLU A 625 -8.72 -2.78 23.53
N SER A 626 -9.45 -1.76 23.03
CA SER A 626 -9.77 -0.53 23.78
C SER A 626 -10.51 -0.82 25.09
N MET A 627 -11.36 -1.86 25.10
CA MET A 627 -12.15 -2.29 26.27
C MET A 627 -11.37 -3.21 27.23
N GLY A 628 -10.13 -3.58 26.88
CA GLY A 628 -9.29 -4.48 27.68
C GLY A 628 -9.52 -5.97 27.43
N ARG A 629 -10.23 -6.35 26.36
CA ARG A 629 -10.56 -7.75 25.99
C ARG A 629 -9.55 -8.30 24.98
N SER A 630 -8.27 -8.28 25.33
CA SER A 630 -7.16 -8.52 24.39
C SER A 630 -7.19 -9.92 23.74
N GLU A 631 -7.55 -10.98 24.47
CA GLU A 631 -7.66 -12.34 23.90
C GLU A 631 -8.75 -12.42 22.82
N GLU A 632 -9.91 -11.84 23.09
CA GLU A 632 -10.99 -11.77 22.10
C GLU A 632 -10.62 -10.90 20.91
N ALA A 633 -9.84 -9.83 21.13
CA ALA A 633 -9.32 -9.00 20.06
C ALA A 633 -8.38 -9.79 19.14
N VAL A 634 -7.52 -10.67 19.67
CA VAL A 634 -6.67 -11.56 18.87
C VAL A 634 -7.55 -12.50 18.03
N ALA A 635 -8.53 -13.17 18.63
CA ALA A 635 -9.43 -14.09 17.92
C ALA A 635 -10.24 -13.37 16.81
N ALA A 636 -10.76 -12.17 17.09
CA ALA A 636 -11.47 -11.35 16.11
C ALA A 636 -10.55 -10.92 14.97
N ALA A 637 -9.29 -10.57 15.26
CA ALA A 637 -8.32 -10.21 14.25
C ALA A 637 -7.90 -11.40 13.38
N GLU A 638 -7.76 -12.61 13.93
CA GLU A 638 -7.47 -13.82 13.14
C GLU A 638 -8.57 -14.11 12.11
N HIS A 639 -9.84 -13.98 12.52
CA HIS A 639 -10.98 -14.07 11.60
C HIS A 639 -10.90 -12.98 10.52
N GLY A 640 -10.71 -11.72 10.93
CA GLY A 640 -10.60 -10.58 10.00
C GLY A 640 -9.45 -10.74 8.99
N ILE A 641 -8.29 -11.23 9.43
CA ILE A 641 -7.13 -11.52 8.56
C ILE A 641 -7.50 -12.58 7.53
N LYS A 642 -8.12 -13.69 7.95
CA LYS A 642 -8.53 -14.76 7.03
C LYS A 642 -9.53 -14.24 5.99
N VAL A 643 -10.53 -13.47 6.42
CA VAL A 643 -11.55 -12.90 5.54
C VAL A 643 -10.95 -11.90 4.56
N CYS A 644 -10.12 -10.96 5.03
CA CYS A 644 -9.44 -10.00 4.17
C CYS A 644 -8.51 -10.71 3.17
N HIS A 645 -7.77 -11.72 3.62
CA HIS A 645 -6.84 -12.48 2.79
C HIS A 645 -7.56 -13.28 1.67
N HIS A 646 -8.70 -13.89 1.99
CA HIS A 646 -9.50 -14.63 1.00
C HIS A 646 -10.15 -13.70 -0.03
N ARG A 647 -10.48 -12.48 0.38
CA ARG A 647 -11.15 -11.47 -0.47
C ARG A 647 -10.18 -10.48 -1.12
N GLY A 648 -8.88 -10.70 -1.01
CA GLY A 648 -7.83 -9.86 -1.61
C GLY A 648 -7.79 -8.41 -1.11
N LEU A 649 -8.13 -8.20 0.16
CA LEU A 649 -8.14 -6.89 0.81
C LEU A 649 -6.80 -6.61 1.51
N ALA A 650 -5.70 -6.63 0.76
CA ALA A 650 -4.33 -6.59 1.29
C ALA A 650 -4.07 -5.45 2.29
N ASP A 651 -4.48 -4.21 1.98
CA ASP A 651 -4.24 -3.09 2.90
C ASP A 651 -5.08 -3.22 4.18
N LYS A 652 -6.34 -3.68 4.09
CA LYS A 652 -7.19 -3.92 5.28
C LYS A 652 -6.63 -5.06 6.12
N GLU A 653 -6.09 -6.10 5.50
CA GLU A 653 -5.36 -7.17 6.20
C GLU A 653 -4.16 -6.60 6.98
N ALA A 654 -3.38 -5.68 6.39
CA ALA A 654 -2.27 -5.02 7.09
C ALA A 654 -2.74 -4.28 8.35
N TRP A 655 -3.83 -3.52 8.26
CA TRP A 655 -4.45 -2.84 9.40
C TRP A 655 -4.89 -3.81 10.50
N THR A 656 -5.62 -4.87 10.14
CA THR A 656 -6.08 -5.87 11.12
C THR A 656 -4.92 -6.59 11.79
N ARG A 657 -3.85 -6.92 11.05
CA ARG A 657 -2.61 -7.47 11.63
C ARG A 657 -1.94 -6.51 12.60
N ALA A 658 -1.89 -5.21 12.29
CA ALA A 658 -1.34 -4.23 13.22
C ALA A 658 -2.15 -4.11 14.52
N ASN A 659 -3.48 -4.24 14.44
CA ASN A 659 -4.35 -4.32 15.62
C ASN A 659 -4.11 -5.61 16.41
N GLN A 660 -3.97 -6.76 15.73
CA GLN A 660 -3.62 -8.03 16.38
C GLN A 660 -2.29 -7.93 17.13
N ALA A 661 -1.27 -7.32 16.52
CA ALA A 661 0.04 -7.12 17.14
C ALA A 661 -0.04 -6.29 18.43
N GLN A 662 -0.94 -5.30 18.49
CA GLN A 662 -1.19 -4.53 19.70
C GLN A 662 -1.79 -5.38 20.82
N SER A 663 -2.77 -6.23 20.50
CA SER A 663 -3.37 -7.14 21.49
C SER A 663 -2.39 -8.22 21.96
N LEU A 664 -1.57 -8.75 21.05
CA LEU A 664 -0.48 -9.66 21.40
C LEU A 664 0.59 -8.99 22.27
N PHE A 665 0.93 -7.73 21.99
CA PHE A 665 1.82 -6.94 22.86
C PHE A 665 1.25 -6.85 24.27
N SER A 666 -0.03 -6.51 24.36
CA SER A 666 -0.76 -6.34 25.61
C SER A 666 -0.87 -7.61 26.43
N LEU A 667 -0.94 -8.78 25.78
CA LEU A 667 -0.93 -10.11 26.39
C LEU A 667 0.48 -10.61 26.73
N GLY A 668 1.53 -9.86 26.40
CA GLY A 668 2.91 -10.29 26.61
C GLY A 668 3.45 -11.28 25.58
N ARG A 669 2.71 -11.55 24.49
CA ARG A 669 3.06 -12.49 23.41
C ARG A 669 3.92 -11.81 22.33
N TRP A 670 5.01 -11.14 22.75
CA TRP A 670 5.81 -10.25 21.89
C TRP A 670 6.45 -10.94 20.67
N PRO A 671 6.98 -12.19 20.76
CA PRO A 671 7.49 -12.88 19.57
C PRO A 671 6.41 -13.18 18.53
N GLU A 672 5.15 -13.30 18.94
CA GLU A 672 4.02 -13.48 18.02
C GLU A 672 3.65 -12.15 17.37
N ALA A 673 3.67 -11.05 18.14
CA ALA A 673 3.45 -9.70 17.63
C ALA A 673 4.44 -9.34 16.50
N ASP A 674 5.74 -9.67 16.64
CA ASP A 674 6.74 -9.46 15.59
C ASP A 674 6.39 -10.22 14.30
N ARG A 675 6.06 -11.52 14.42
CA ARG A 675 5.70 -12.36 13.26
C ARG A 675 4.48 -11.82 12.52
N VAL A 676 3.49 -11.32 13.27
CA VAL A 676 2.29 -10.71 12.69
C VAL A 676 2.63 -9.41 11.96
N LEU A 677 3.48 -8.55 12.53
CA LEU A 677 3.93 -7.30 11.91
C LEU A 677 4.77 -7.53 10.64
N ASP A 678 5.60 -8.58 10.61
CA ASP A 678 6.35 -8.95 9.41
C ASP A 678 5.42 -9.44 8.30
N GLY A 679 4.38 -10.22 8.65
CA GLY A 679 3.32 -10.57 7.72
C GLY A 679 2.57 -9.33 7.19
N ALA A 680 2.27 -8.37 8.06
CA ALA A 680 1.58 -7.13 7.69
C ALA A 680 2.41 -6.28 6.72
N ALA A 681 3.73 -6.21 6.91
CA ALA A 681 4.62 -5.46 6.02
C ALA A 681 4.61 -6.01 4.57
N GLY A 682 4.28 -7.30 4.40
CA GLY A 682 4.16 -7.93 3.08
C GLY A 682 2.93 -7.50 2.28
N VAL A 683 1.89 -6.97 2.93
CA VAL A 683 0.58 -6.63 2.31
C VAL A 683 0.19 -5.14 2.47
N ALA A 684 1.01 -4.34 3.18
CA ALA A 684 0.75 -2.92 3.42
C ALA A 684 1.01 -2.03 2.18
N HIS A 685 -0.04 -1.42 1.64
CA HIS A 685 0.02 -0.58 0.44
C HIS A 685 -0.08 0.91 0.75
N SER A 686 -0.95 1.31 1.69
CA SER A 686 -1.19 2.71 2.03
C SER A 686 -0.12 3.28 2.98
N ARG A 687 0.04 4.60 2.98
CA ARG A 687 0.94 5.27 3.94
C ARG A 687 0.46 5.04 5.37
N LYS A 688 -0.85 5.13 5.62
CA LYS A 688 -1.42 5.00 6.97
C LYS A 688 -1.21 3.60 7.55
N SER A 689 -1.42 2.52 6.77
CA SER A 689 -1.14 1.16 7.25
C SER A 689 0.33 1.00 7.63
N ARG A 690 1.26 1.46 6.79
CA ARG A 690 2.71 1.47 7.10
C ARG A 690 3.06 2.30 8.34
N GLY A 691 2.42 3.45 8.51
CA GLY A 691 2.56 4.28 9.71
C GLY A 691 2.15 3.54 10.98
N LEU A 692 1.00 2.87 10.97
CA LEU A 692 0.53 2.08 12.11
C LEU A 692 1.47 0.92 12.44
N LEU A 693 1.98 0.20 11.43
CA LEU A 693 2.98 -0.86 11.62
C LEU A 693 4.25 -0.32 12.31
N ALA A 694 4.73 0.85 11.88
CA ALA A 694 5.91 1.49 12.44
C ALA A 694 5.69 1.89 13.91
N VAL A 695 4.50 2.39 14.28
CA VAL A 695 4.15 2.67 15.69
C VAL A 695 4.22 1.39 16.54
N ARG A 696 3.64 0.29 16.07
CA ARG A 696 3.66 -1.00 16.81
C ARG A 696 5.07 -1.55 16.98
N ARG A 697 5.93 -1.41 15.96
CA ARG A 697 7.35 -1.77 16.06
C ARG A 697 8.11 -0.87 17.04
N ALA A 698 7.80 0.43 17.06
CA ALA A 698 8.40 1.36 18.00
C ALA A 698 8.05 1.02 19.46
N GLU A 699 6.79 0.63 19.72
CA GLU A 699 6.34 0.16 21.05
C GLU A 699 7.09 -1.10 21.51
N LEU A 700 7.18 -2.12 20.65
CA LEU A 700 7.93 -3.35 20.95
C LEU A 700 9.42 -3.09 21.21
N ALA A 701 10.05 -2.27 20.37
CA ALA A 701 11.45 -1.90 20.53
C ALA A 701 11.71 -1.16 21.84
N LEU A 702 10.84 -0.19 22.19
CA LEU A 702 10.93 0.56 23.44
C LEU A 702 10.82 -0.35 24.66
N ALA A 703 9.82 -1.24 24.69
CA ALA A 703 9.60 -2.17 25.79
C ALA A 703 10.79 -3.14 25.99
N ARG A 704 11.48 -3.50 24.89
CA ARG A 704 12.71 -4.31 24.91
C ARG A 704 13.99 -3.50 25.20
N GLY A 705 13.91 -2.18 25.31
CA GLY A 705 15.04 -1.29 25.58
C GLY A 705 15.92 -0.96 24.37
N ASP A 706 15.44 -1.18 23.15
CA ASP A 706 16.11 -0.75 21.92
C ASP A 706 15.62 0.65 21.51
N LEU A 707 16.27 1.67 22.10
CA LEU A 707 15.88 3.07 21.92
C LEU A 707 16.15 3.56 20.49
N ASP A 708 17.20 3.05 19.83
CA ASP A 708 17.57 3.46 18.48
C ASP A 708 16.57 2.90 17.46
N ALA A 709 16.23 1.61 17.57
CA ALA A 709 15.19 1.01 16.73
C ALA A 709 13.83 1.67 16.97
N SER A 710 13.47 1.95 18.23
CA SER A 710 12.23 2.65 18.56
C SER A 710 12.17 4.04 17.95
N GLY A 711 13.24 4.84 18.09
CA GLY A 711 13.35 6.17 17.50
C GLY A 711 13.30 6.17 15.97
N SER A 712 13.95 5.20 15.32
CA SER A 712 13.91 5.03 13.86
C SER A 712 12.50 4.71 13.35
N GLN A 713 11.81 3.77 14.01
CA GLN A 713 10.43 3.41 13.65
C GLN A 713 9.46 4.56 13.89
N LEU A 714 9.63 5.30 14.99
CA LEU A 714 8.83 6.49 15.29
C LEU A 714 9.01 7.60 14.24
N ALA A 715 10.24 7.82 13.76
CA ALA A 715 10.49 8.77 12.67
C ALA A 715 9.83 8.33 11.36
N GLN A 716 9.84 7.03 11.05
CA GLN A 716 9.12 6.49 9.89
C GLN A 716 7.61 6.68 10.03
N ALA A 717 7.04 6.40 11.21
CA ALA A 717 5.61 6.61 11.48
C ALA A 717 5.19 8.06 11.21
N ARG A 718 5.94 9.04 11.72
CA ARG A 718 5.70 10.48 11.47
C ARG A 718 5.76 10.80 9.97
N GLY A 719 6.74 10.25 9.25
CA GLY A 719 6.86 10.43 7.80
C GLY A 719 5.69 9.82 7.01
N PHE A 720 5.11 8.73 7.49
CA PHE A 720 3.97 8.08 6.85
C PHE A 720 2.66 8.83 7.09
N PHE A 721 2.34 9.18 8.35
CA PHE A 721 1.12 9.93 8.68
C PHE A 721 1.15 11.37 8.16
N GLY A 722 2.31 12.03 8.16
CA GLY A 722 2.43 13.44 7.77
C GLY A 722 1.80 14.38 8.79
N THR A 723 1.44 15.59 8.36
CA THR A 723 0.93 16.69 9.20
C THR A 723 -0.42 17.25 8.73
N HIS A 724 -1.13 16.53 7.85
CA HIS A 724 -2.34 17.04 7.18
C HIS A 724 -3.64 16.42 7.72
N ASP A 725 -3.55 15.36 8.53
CA ASP A 725 -4.67 14.57 9.06
C ASP A 725 -4.25 14.06 10.45
N GLU A 726 -4.32 14.97 11.42
CA GLU A 726 -3.89 14.77 12.80
C GLU A 726 -4.99 14.05 13.58
N GLN A 727 -4.83 12.73 13.75
CA GLN A 727 -5.77 11.88 14.48
C GLN A 727 -5.26 11.61 15.90
N PRO A 728 -6.00 12.00 16.97
CA PRO A 728 -5.56 11.86 18.36
C PRO A 728 -5.02 10.47 18.71
N GLN A 729 -5.66 9.39 18.22
CA GLN A 729 -5.24 8.01 18.47
C GLN A 729 -3.79 7.70 18.02
N HIS A 730 -3.30 8.37 16.97
CA HIS A 730 -1.94 8.21 16.46
C HIS A 730 -0.99 9.19 17.13
N GLU A 731 -1.40 10.45 17.26
CA GLU A 731 -0.56 11.52 17.82
C GLU A 731 -0.24 11.33 19.29
N ILE A 732 -1.24 10.97 20.10
CA ILE A 732 -1.07 10.75 21.54
C ILE A 732 -0.10 9.58 21.76
N THR A 733 -0.28 8.49 21.02
CA THR A 733 0.63 7.33 21.11
C THR A 733 2.06 7.69 20.70
N MET A 734 2.24 8.42 19.60
CA MET A 734 3.57 8.87 19.16
C MET A 734 4.22 9.86 20.14
N ALA A 735 3.43 10.75 20.75
CA ALA A 735 3.92 11.67 21.77
C ALA A 735 4.37 10.92 23.03
N ARG A 736 3.59 9.94 23.49
CA ARG A 736 3.96 9.05 24.61
C ARG A 736 5.31 8.36 24.34
N LEU A 737 5.48 7.75 23.16
CA LEU A 737 6.76 7.13 22.77
C LEU A 737 7.92 8.13 22.74
N THR A 738 7.67 9.34 22.23
CA THR A 738 8.67 10.42 22.19
C THR A 738 9.11 10.81 23.60
N MET A 739 8.16 10.97 24.52
CA MET A 739 8.41 11.29 25.93
C MET A 739 9.23 10.18 26.61
N GLU A 740 8.86 8.92 26.44
CA GLU A 740 9.56 7.78 27.05
C GLU A 740 10.99 7.64 26.54
N ILE A 741 11.22 7.76 25.22
CA ILE A 741 12.56 7.73 24.62
C ILE A 741 13.42 8.86 25.19
N ALA A 742 12.88 10.09 25.23
CA ALA A 742 13.60 11.25 25.75
C ALA A 742 13.94 11.09 27.24
N ALA A 743 12.98 10.65 28.06
CA ALA A 743 13.19 10.40 29.49
C ALA A 743 14.27 9.33 29.72
N ARG A 744 14.24 8.21 28.98
CA ARG A 744 15.23 7.13 29.09
C ARG A 744 16.64 7.54 28.64
N GLN A 745 16.75 8.53 27.76
CA GLN A 745 18.03 9.14 27.36
C GLN A 745 18.50 10.26 28.32
N GLY A 746 17.77 10.53 29.41
CA GLY A 746 18.09 11.61 30.35
C GLY A 746 17.73 13.01 29.84
N ARG A 747 16.97 13.11 28.74
CA ARG A 747 16.52 14.38 28.13
C ARG A 747 15.15 14.80 28.66
N LEU A 748 15.04 15.01 29.97
CA LEU A 748 13.77 15.32 30.63
C LEU A 748 13.10 16.60 30.10
N ALA A 749 13.88 17.63 29.77
CA ALA A 749 13.35 18.87 29.20
C ALA A 749 12.62 18.63 27.86
N ASP A 750 13.15 17.75 27.01
CA ASP A 750 12.54 17.40 25.72
C ASP A 750 11.25 16.60 25.93
N ALA A 751 11.23 15.69 26.92
CA ALA A 751 10.03 14.95 27.29
C ALA A 751 8.92 15.90 27.80
N ARG A 752 9.28 16.90 28.63
CA ARG A 752 8.34 17.92 29.10
C ARG A 752 7.83 18.80 27.96
N ALA A 753 8.70 19.21 27.05
CA ALA A 753 8.31 20.01 25.89
C ALA A 753 7.28 19.25 25.03
N GLU A 754 7.49 17.97 24.80
CA GLU A 754 6.53 17.13 24.07
C GLU A 754 5.21 16.96 24.82
N PHE A 755 5.25 16.76 26.15
CA PHE A 755 4.05 16.71 26.98
C PHE A 755 3.23 18.01 26.92
N VAL A 756 3.91 19.15 27.05
CA VAL A 756 3.26 20.47 26.93
C VAL A 756 2.66 20.67 25.54
N ARG A 757 3.33 20.20 24.49
CA ARG A 757 2.82 20.28 23.11
C ARG A 757 1.53 19.47 22.94
N ILE A 758 1.54 18.19 23.33
CA ILE A 758 0.40 17.30 23.07
C ILE A 758 -0.82 17.61 23.94
N VAL A 759 -0.63 18.28 25.07
CA VAL A 759 -1.71 18.59 26.02
C VAL A 759 -2.31 19.98 25.81
N ALA A 760 -1.78 20.77 24.86
CA ALA A 760 -2.17 22.17 24.66
C ALA A 760 -3.68 22.34 24.42
N ASP A 761 -4.29 21.42 23.66
CA ASP A 761 -5.72 21.43 23.34
C ASP A 761 -6.55 20.51 24.27
N GLY A 762 -5.89 19.85 25.22
CA GLY A 762 -6.48 18.85 26.11
C GLY A 762 -6.83 17.53 25.43
N PHE A 763 -7.39 16.59 26.21
CA PHE A 763 -7.80 15.28 25.71
C PHE A 763 -9.33 15.16 25.67
N PRO A 764 -9.95 15.06 24.49
CA PRO A 764 -11.40 14.87 24.39
C PRO A 764 -11.82 13.50 24.94
N VAL A 765 -13.07 13.41 25.43
CA VAL A 765 -13.68 12.14 25.83
C VAL A 765 -13.69 11.20 24.63
N GLY A 766 -13.32 9.94 24.81
CA GLY A 766 -13.09 8.96 23.74
C GLY A 766 -11.61 8.70 23.44
N THR A 767 -10.69 9.48 24.01
CA THR A 767 -9.22 9.27 23.86
C THR A 767 -8.58 8.49 25.01
N GLN A 768 -9.37 7.96 25.97
CA GLN A 768 -8.90 7.36 27.21
C GLN A 768 -7.85 6.26 26.99
N ARG A 769 -8.04 5.45 25.94
CA ARG A 769 -7.13 4.37 25.56
C ARG A 769 -5.69 4.85 25.39
N ASP A 770 -5.50 6.04 24.83
CA ASP A 770 -4.18 6.57 24.49
C ASP A 770 -3.73 7.65 25.50
N ALA A 771 -4.66 8.48 25.96
CA ALA A 771 -4.39 9.60 26.87
C ALA A 771 -4.01 9.14 28.29
N LEU A 772 -4.69 8.13 28.84
CA LEU A 772 -4.40 7.66 30.21
C LEU A 772 -2.98 7.07 30.32
N PRO A 773 -2.50 6.19 29.40
CA PRO A 773 -1.11 5.76 29.40
C PRO A 773 -0.11 6.91 29.28
N LEU A 774 -0.38 7.92 28.44
CA LEU A 774 0.48 9.09 28.29
C LEU A 774 0.58 9.89 29.60
N LEU A 775 -0.53 10.11 30.28
CA LEU A 775 -0.59 10.80 31.57
C LEU A 775 0.17 10.02 32.66
N CYS A 776 0.08 8.69 32.66
CA CYS A 776 0.87 7.84 33.55
C CYS A 776 2.37 8.00 33.30
N VAL A 777 2.80 8.01 32.03
CA VAL A 777 4.21 8.25 31.65
C VAL A 777 4.69 9.62 32.11
N ALA A 778 3.88 10.67 31.92
CA ALA A 778 4.20 12.02 32.36
C ALA A 778 4.40 12.08 33.89
N ALA A 779 3.51 11.47 34.67
CA ALA A 779 3.69 11.40 36.13
C ALA A 779 4.92 10.57 36.52
N ALA A 780 5.13 9.42 35.86
CA ALA A 780 6.22 8.51 36.16
C ALA A 780 7.61 9.12 35.90
N MET A 781 7.78 9.86 34.80
CA MET A 781 9.06 10.51 34.49
C MET A 781 9.39 11.63 35.51
N GLU A 782 8.38 12.34 36.00
CA GLU A 782 8.54 13.38 37.02
C GLU A 782 8.84 12.79 38.41
N ALA A 783 8.28 11.62 38.69
CA ALA A 783 8.57 10.86 39.90
C ALA A 783 9.97 10.22 39.84
N ASP A 784 10.41 9.72 38.68
CA ASP A 784 11.78 9.18 38.49
C ASP A 784 12.86 10.26 38.55
N ALA A 785 12.53 11.50 38.18
CA ALA A 785 13.45 12.63 38.25
C ALA A 785 13.51 13.31 39.64
N LEU A 786 12.71 12.86 40.61
CA LEU A 786 12.67 13.43 41.95
C LEU A 786 14.06 13.37 42.60
N GLY A 787 14.53 14.53 43.09
CA GLY A 787 15.84 14.67 43.74
C GLY A 787 17.04 14.78 42.78
N LEU A 788 16.85 14.72 41.46
CA LEU A 788 17.94 14.94 40.50
C LEU A 788 18.27 16.45 40.36
N PRO A 789 19.56 16.84 40.30
CA PRO A 789 19.95 18.23 40.10
C PRO A 789 19.35 18.83 38.83
N GLY A 790 18.70 19.99 38.94
CA GLY A 790 18.09 20.70 37.80
C GLY A 790 16.73 20.15 37.35
N ALA A 791 16.24 19.04 37.91
CA ALA A 791 14.94 18.46 37.53
C ALA A 791 13.73 19.18 38.17
N GLY A 792 13.90 19.99 39.21
CA GLY A 792 12.79 20.64 39.91
C GLY A 792 12.03 21.71 39.10
N ALA A 793 12.72 22.44 38.22
CA ALA A 793 12.11 23.54 37.48
C ALA A 793 11.03 23.04 36.49
N GLY A 794 9.79 23.51 36.63
CA GLY A 794 8.66 23.15 35.75
C GLY A 794 7.91 21.86 36.13
N ARG A 795 8.39 21.12 37.13
CA ARG A 795 7.80 19.86 37.60
C ARG A 795 6.36 20.01 38.10
N ASP A 796 6.13 20.97 39.00
CA ASP A 796 4.81 21.17 39.61
C ASP A 796 3.75 21.54 38.56
N ALA A 797 4.14 22.29 37.53
CA ALA A 797 3.27 22.62 36.41
C ALA A 797 2.88 21.37 35.60
N VAL A 798 3.85 20.47 35.31
CA VAL A 798 3.56 19.19 34.64
C VAL A 798 2.60 18.35 35.46
N LEU A 799 2.85 18.17 36.76
CA LEU A 799 2.00 17.35 37.64
C LEU A 799 0.59 17.94 37.83
N ALA A 800 0.48 19.27 37.90
CA ALA A 800 -0.81 19.95 37.93
C ALA A 800 -1.59 19.73 36.63
N THR A 801 -0.92 19.82 35.48
CA THR A 801 -1.53 19.54 34.16
C THR A 801 -1.96 18.07 34.05
N VAL A 802 -1.15 17.11 34.51
CA VAL A 802 -1.54 15.70 34.52
C VAL A 802 -2.84 15.49 35.28
N ARG A 803 -2.96 16.05 36.50
CA ARG A 803 -4.21 15.97 37.29
C ARG A 803 -5.39 16.65 36.59
N ALA A 804 -5.18 17.83 36.02
CA ALA A 804 -6.23 18.58 35.34
C ALA A 804 -6.80 17.81 34.14
N GLN A 805 -5.95 17.08 33.42
CA GLN A 805 -6.30 16.34 32.21
C GLN A 805 -6.81 14.93 32.48
N ALA A 806 -6.36 14.29 33.58
CA ALA A 806 -6.92 13.01 34.01
C ALA A 806 -8.37 13.14 34.51
N LYS A 807 -8.70 14.24 35.20
CA LYS A 807 -10.00 14.48 35.83
C LYS A 807 -11.22 14.35 34.88
N PRO A 808 -11.24 14.93 33.66
CA PRO A 808 -12.37 14.82 32.75
C PRO A 808 -12.47 13.46 32.02
N LEU A 809 -11.45 12.60 32.10
CA LEU A 809 -11.43 11.32 31.39
C LEU A 809 -12.16 10.24 32.20
N PRO A 810 -13.30 9.72 31.72
CA PRO A 810 -14.08 8.76 32.49
C PRO A 810 -13.45 7.35 32.39
N THR A 811 -13.28 6.69 33.53
CA THR A 811 -12.65 5.36 33.66
C THR A 811 -13.69 4.24 33.75
N LEU A 812 -14.59 4.20 32.76
CA LEU A 812 -15.81 3.36 32.78
C LEU A 812 -15.56 1.88 32.47
N VAL A 813 -14.42 1.54 31.88
CA VAL A 813 -14.04 0.16 31.53
C VAL A 813 -12.83 -0.28 32.36
N PRO A 814 -12.69 -1.59 32.65
CA PRO A 814 -11.69 -2.10 33.58
C PRO A 814 -10.25 -1.67 33.27
N VAL A 815 -9.85 -1.67 31.98
CA VAL A 815 -8.49 -1.28 31.59
C VAL A 815 -8.24 0.23 31.78
N TRP A 816 -9.21 1.08 31.50
CA TRP A 816 -9.08 2.53 31.76
C TRP A 816 -9.06 2.81 33.27
N HIS A 817 -9.84 2.06 34.05
CA HIS A 817 -9.77 2.13 35.51
C HIS A 817 -8.38 1.75 36.05
N ALA A 818 -7.77 0.70 35.50
CA ALA A 818 -6.40 0.30 35.87
C ALA A 818 -5.38 1.42 35.60
N TYR A 819 -5.42 2.06 34.43
CA TYR A 819 -4.55 3.21 34.15
C TYR A 819 -4.88 4.44 35.00
N GLY A 820 -6.15 4.69 35.33
CA GLY A 820 -6.54 5.75 36.28
C GLY A 820 -5.88 5.56 37.65
N LEU A 821 -5.95 4.33 38.19
CA LEU A 821 -5.30 3.98 39.46
C LEU A 821 -3.77 4.08 39.39
N LEU A 822 -3.17 3.70 38.26
CA LEU A 822 -1.74 3.87 38.04
C LEU A 822 -1.34 5.36 38.03
N CYS A 823 -2.14 6.21 37.36
CA CYS A 823 -1.91 7.64 37.34
C CYS A 823 -1.94 8.24 38.74
N ASP A 824 -2.94 7.86 39.56
CA ASP A 824 -3.02 8.28 40.96
C ASP A 824 -1.79 7.83 41.78
N ALA A 825 -1.33 6.59 41.59
CA ALA A 825 -0.16 6.05 42.27
C ALA A 825 1.15 6.76 41.85
N GLU A 826 1.34 7.02 40.56
CA GLU A 826 2.50 7.75 40.03
C GLU A 826 2.48 9.23 40.47
N LEU A 827 1.29 9.85 40.54
CA LEU A 827 1.14 11.21 41.08
C LEU A 827 1.52 11.27 42.56
N ALA A 828 1.08 10.31 43.38
CA ALA A 828 1.48 10.23 44.79
C ALA A 828 3.00 10.07 44.91
N ARG A 829 3.59 9.16 44.12
CA ARG A 829 5.05 8.97 44.07
C ARG A 829 5.79 10.23 43.64
N ALA A 830 5.25 11.00 42.70
CA ALA A 830 5.83 12.28 42.30
C ALA A 830 5.82 13.31 43.45
N HIS A 831 4.92 13.20 44.42
CA HIS A 831 4.90 14.08 45.60
C HIS A 831 5.70 13.52 46.77
N ASP A 832 6.57 12.53 46.53
CA ASP A 832 7.35 11.82 47.55
C ASP A 832 6.48 11.05 48.56
N GLU A 833 5.27 10.67 48.14
CA GLU A 833 4.37 9.83 48.93
C GLU A 833 4.48 8.37 48.48
N ALA A 834 4.94 7.47 49.36
CA ALA A 834 5.08 6.05 49.02
C ALA A 834 3.74 5.37 48.66
N ALA A 835 2.67 5.70 49.39
CA ALA A 835 1.28 5.29 49.14
C ALA A 835 1.08 3.81 48.67
N PRO A 836 1.57 2.78 49.41
CA PRO A 836 1.55 1.38 48.96
C PRO A 836 0.14 0.83 48.65
N MET A 837 -0.91 1.38 49.25
CA MET A 837 -2.29 0.98 48.95
C MET A 837 -2.77 1.41 47.56
N LEU A 838 -2.26 2.51 47.00
CA LEU A 838 -2.57 2.91 45.62
C LEU A 838 -1.99 1.90 44.63
N TRP A 839 -0.74 1.48 44.87
CA TRP A 839 -0.07 0.46 44.07
C TRP A 839 -0.76 -0.91 44.15
N ALA A 840 -1.20 -1.32 45.35
CA ALA A 840 -1.96 -2.56 45.54
C ALA A 840 -3.26 -2.57 44.72
N ARG A 841 -4.00 -1.44 44.72
CA ARG A 841 -5.22 -1.29 43.92
C ARG A 841 -4.94 -1.34 42.42
N ALA A 842 -3.90 -0.66 41.96
CA ALA A 842 -3.49 -0.70 40.55
C ALA A 842 -3.06 -2.12 40.13
N ALA A 843 -2.35 -2.86 40.98
CA ALA A 843 -1.91 -4.23 40.71
C ALA A 843 -3.12 -5.16 40.53
N ALA A 844 -4.08 -5.10 41.46
CA ALA A 844 -5.31 -5.88 41.36
C ALA A 844 -6.12 -5.56 40.09
N ALA A 845 -6.17 -4.28 39.70
CA ALA A 845 -6.86 -3.86 38.48
C ALA A 845 -6.19 -4.38 37.20
N PHE A 846 -4.86 -4.32 37.09
CA PHE A 846 -4.13 -4.85 35.92
C PHE A 846 -4.13 -6.37 35.85
N GLU A 847 -4.12 -7.06 36.99
CA GLU A 847 -4.27 -8.52 37.05
C GLU A 847 -5.62 -8.97 36.48
N ALA A 848 -6.70 -8.24 36.79
CA ALA A 848 -8.04 -8.55 36.29
C ALA A 848 -8.20 -8.38 34.76
N VAL A 849 -7.36 -7.57 34.11
CA VAL A 849 -7.42 -7.31 32.65
C VAL A 849 -6.29 -7.98 31.86
N ASN A 850 -5.52 -8.86 32.50
CA ASN A 850 -4.44 -9.64 31.89
C ASN A 850 -3.41 -8.79 31.12
N ARG A 851 -2.80 -7.82 31.81
CA ARG A 851 -1.76 -6.91 31.27
C ARG A 851 -0.41 -7.18 31.96
N PRO A 852 0.33 -8.24 31.57
CA PRO A 852 1.51 -8.69 32.31
C PRO A 852 2.65 -7.67 32.35
N TYR A 853 2.85 -6.87 31.30
CA TYR A 853 3.90 -5.86 31.29
C TYR A 853 3.62 -4.73 32.29
N GLU A 854 2.42 -4.15 32.24
CA GLU A 854 1.96 -3.13 33.17
C GLU A 854 1.91 -3.66 34.60
N LEU A 855 1.43 -4.90 34.81
CA LEU A 855 1.39 -5.54 36.12
C LEU A 855 2.80 -5.72 36.71
N ALA A 856 3.78 -6.13 35.91
CA ALA A 856 5.17 -6.23 36.36
C ALA A 856 5.75 -4.85 36.75
N LEU A 857 5.44 -3.81 35.98
CA LEU A 857 5.83 -2.44 36.29
C LEU A 857 5.19 -1.95 37.61
N VAL A 858 3.89 -2.19 37.79
CA VAL A 858 3.16 -1.83 39.01
C VAL A 858 3.69 -2.59 40.22
N ARG A 859 3.94 -3.91 40.11
CA ARG A 859 4.53 -4.72 41.20
C ARG A 859 5.93 -4.25 41.59
N HIS A 860 6.75 -3.85 40.61
CA HIS A 860 8.06 -3.24 40.86
C HIS A 860 7.94 -1.95 41.69
N ARG A 861 7.04 -1.03 41.30
CA ARG A 861 6.82 0.23 42.01
C ARG A 861 6.19 0.02 43.37
N TRP A 862 5.25 -0.93 43.49
CA TRP A 862 4.65 -1.33 44.75
C TRP A 862 5.70 -1.83 45.75
N ALA A 863 6.60 -2.70 45.30
CA ALA A 863 7.68 -3.18 46.15
C ALA A 863 8.61 -2.04 46.62
N SER A 864 8.91 -1.07 45.75
CA SER A 864 9.66 0.13 46.16
C SER A 864 8.91 0.89 47.26
N ALA A 865 7.62 1.14 47.07
CA ALA A 865 6.79 1.86 48.04
C ALA A 865 6.73 1.16 49.42
N LEU A 866 6.64 -0.17 49.45
CA LEU A 866 6.69 -0.95 50.69
C LEU A 866 8.05 -0.80 51.39
N LEU A 867 9.15 -0.87 50.64
CA LEU A 867 10.50 -0.70 51.17
C LEU A 867 10.73 0.72 51.70
N ASP A 868 10.28 1.75 50.97
CA ASP A 868 10.42 3.16 51.35
C ASP A 868 9.58 3.47 52.61
N ALA A 869 8.38 2.87 52.72
CA ALA A 869 7.54 2.93 53.91
C ALA A 869 8.02 2.05 55.09
N HIS A 870 9.15 1.35 54.94
CA HIS A 870 9.67 0.38 55.92
C HIS A 870 8.64 -0.70 56.33
N ALA A 871 7.75 -1.06 55.40
CA ALA A 871 6.65 -1.99 55.60
C ALA A 871 6.90 -3.33 54.88
N ALA A 872 6.54 -4.44 55.55
CA ALA A 872 6.37 -5.77 54.97
C ALA A 872 7.43 -6.21 53.92
N ARG A 873 8.69 -6.35 54.35
CA ARG A 873 9.82 -6.77 53.49
C ARG A 873 9.60 -8.10 52.76
N SER A 874 8.86 -9.04 53.37
CA SER A 874 8.46 -10.31 52.75
C SER A 874 7.62 -10.07 51.50
N ASP A 875 6.66 -9.16 51.59
CA ASP A 875 5.69 -8.88 50.54
C ASP A 875 6.39 -8.15 49.39
N ALA A 876 7.26 -7.17 49.72
CA ALA A 876 8.13 -6.52 48.75
C ALA A 876 9.03 -7.53 48.01
N THR A 877 9.55 -8.55 48.71
CA THR A 877 10.36 -9.60 48.09
C THR A 877 9.55 -10.44 47.10
N ALA A 878 8.35 -10.90 47.50
CA ALA A 878 7.47 -11.67 46.63
C ALA A 878 7.09 -10.88 45.37
N LEU A 879 6.77 -9.59 45.51
CA LEU A 879 6.43 -8.71 44.40
C LEU A 879 7.60 -8.52 43.42
N LEU A 880 8.82 -8.33 43.93
CA LEU A 880 10.00 -8.19 43.06
C LEU A 880 10.33 -9.47 42.31
N VAL A 881 10.19 -10.63 42.94
CA VAL A 881 10.36 -11.93 42.29
C VAL A 881 9.36 -12.09 41.14
N GLN A 882 8.06 -11.90 41.41
CA GLN A 882 7.01 -12.02 40.39
C GLN A 882 7.20 -11.02 39.24
N ALA A 883 7.56 -9.77 39.54
CA ALA A 883 7.85 -8.75 38.55
C ALA A 883 9.08 -9.12 37.71
N HIS A 884 10.13 -9.65 38.33
CA HIS A 884 11.37 -10.03 37.65
C HIS A 884 11.17 -11.23 36.71
N GLU A 885 10.46 -12.26 37.18
CA GLU A 885 10.09 -13.43 36.38
C GLU A 885 9.30 -13.01 35.14
N THR A 886 8.28 -12.17 35.33
CA THR A 886 7.46 -11.64 34.23
C THR A 886 8.29 -10.80 33.26
N ALA A 887 9.05 -9.82 33.76
CA ALA A 887 9.87 -8.94 32.91
C ALA A 887 10.93 -9.72 32.11
N THR A 888 11.51 -10.76 32.71
CA THR A 888 12.49 -11.63 32.04
C THR A 888 11.82 -12.50 30.98
N ALA A 889 10.67 -13.11 31.28
CA ALA A 889 9.91 -13.92 30.32
C ALA A 889 9.46 -13.12 29.09
N LEU A 890 9.05 -11.86 29.28
CA LEU A 890 8.67 -10.97 28.19
C LEU A 890 9.88 -10.51 27.35
N GLY A 891 11.08 -10.46 27.94
CA GLY A 891 12.23 -9.78 27.35
C GLY A 891 12.22 -8.27 27.57
N ALA A 892 11.52 -7.80 28.61
CA ALA A 892 11.44 -6.40 29.03
C ALA A 892 12.75 -5.96 29.74
N ARG A 893 13.85 -5.91 28.99
CA ARG A 893 15.21 -5.70 29.54
C ARG A 893 15.32 -4.47 30.45
N PRO A 894 14.77 -3.28 30.11
CA PRO A 894 14.83 -2.11 30.98
C PRO A 894 14.15 -2.35 32.33
N LEU A 895 12.94 -2.92 32.32
CA LEU A 895 12.20 -3.19 33.55
C LEU A 895 12.90 -4.25 34.41
N ALA A 896 13.43 -5.31 33.79
CA ALA A 896 14.20 -6.33 34.49
C ALA A 896 15.47 -5.76 35.15
N GLU A 897 16.13 -4.79 34.51
CA GLU A 897 17.26 -4.05 35.08
C GLU A 897 16.82 -3.16 36.25
N ASP A 898 15.73 -2.41 36.09
CA ASP A 898 15.15 -1.54 37.14
C ASP A 898 14.82 -2.36 38.40
N ILE A 899 14.23 -3.55 38.23
CA ILE A 899 13.93 -4.50 39.32
C ILE A 899 15.21 -5.03 39.97
N ARG A 900 16.22 -5.45 39.19
CA ARG A 900 17.50 -5.93 39.71
C ARG A 900 18.22 -4.86 40.53
N ARG A 901 18.24 -3.62 40.07
CA ARG A 901 18.84 -2.49 40.80
C ARG A 901 18.16 -2.25 42.14
N LEU A 902 16.83 -2.29 42.18
CA LEU A 902 16.08 -2.15 43.43
C LEU A 902 16.35 -3.32 44.39
N ALA A 903 16.37 -4.55 43.88
CA ALA A 903 16.65 -5.74 44.69
C ALA A 903 18.05 -5.71 45.30
N VAL A 904 19.08 -5.30 44.54
CA VAL A 904 20.45 -5.11 45.04
C VAL A 904 20.48 -4.04 46.14
N ARG A 905 19.87 -2.87 45.91
CA ARG A 905 19.79 -1.78 46.91
C ARG A 905 19.10 -2.25 48.19
N ALA A 906 18.05 -3.07 48.06
CA ALA A 906 17.28 -3.59 49.16
C ALA A 906 17.88 -4.86 49.79
N ARG A 907 18.96 -5.45 49.24
CA ARG A 907 19.51 -6.76 49.63
C ARG A 907 18.50 -7.90 49.55
N ILE A 908 17.73 -7.95 48.47
CA ILE A 908 16.72 -8.98 48.19
C ILE A 908 17.25 -9.91 47.10
N THR A 909 17.06 -11.23 47.29
CA THR A 909 17.43 -12.25 46.30
C THR A 909 16.24 -12.52 45.37
N LEU A 910 16.47 -12.47 44.06
CA LEU A 910 15.40 -12.61 43.04
C LEU A 910 15.20 -14.05 42.53
N THR A 911 15.99 -15.02 43.01
CA THR A 911 15.87 -16.43 42.61
C THR A 911 14.86 -17.17 43.47
N THR A 912 13.88 -17.80 42.82
CA THR A 912 13.04 -18.86 43.36
C THR A 912 13.80 -20.18 43.24
N ALA A 913 14.48 -20.61 44.30
CA ALA A 913 14.90 -22.01 44.39
C ALA A 913 13.64 -22.86 44.66
N PRO A 914 13.38 -23.95 43.91
CA PRO A 914 12.30 -24.87 44.26
C PRO A 914 12.62 -25.54 45.60
N GLU A 915 11.67 -25.52 46.53
CA GLU A 915 11.77 -26.23 47.80
C GLU A 915 12.05 -27.72 47.53
N GLY A 916 13.25 -28.21 47.88
CA GLY A 916 13.54 -29.64 47.88
C GLY A 916 14.85 -30.14 47.24
N SER A 917 15.90 -29.32 47.07
CA SER A 917 17.25 -29.85 46.75
C SER A 917 18.27 -29.42 47.79
N PRO A 918 19.19 -30.30 48.24
CA PRO A 918 20.08 -30.01 49.35
C PRO A 918 21.10 -28.94 48.97
N VAL A 919 21.18 -27.91 49.82
CA VAL A 919 22.22 -26.87 49.79
C VAL A 919 23.60 -27.53 49.94
N PRO A 920 24.57 -27.28 49.06
CA PRO A 920 25.97 -27.53 49.39
C PRO A 920 26.39 -26.51 50.44
N ALA A 921 26.70 -26.98 51.64
CA ALA A 921 27.30 -26.17 52.68
C ALA A 921 28.65 -25.61 52.18
N GLY A 922 28.74 -24.29 52.01
CA GLY A 922 30.01 -23.61 51.75
C GLY A 922 29.89 -22.34 50.93
N ALA A 923 29.33 -21.27 51.52
CA ALA A 923 29.65 -19.88 51.18
C ALA A 923 28.99 -18.94 52.19
N THR A 924 29.45 -18.98 53.44
CA THR A 924 29.40 -17.79 54.29
C THR A 924 30.63 -16.96 53.92
N ASP A 925 30.44 -15.89 53.16
CA ASP A 925 31.36 -14.74 53.20
C ASP A 925 30.54 -13.49 53.55
N PRO A 926 30.91 -12.74 54.61
CA PRO A 926 30.22 -11.52 55.01
C PRO A 926 30.70 -10.33 54.17
N GLU A 927 29.80 -9.35 53.97
CA GLU A 927 30.12 -7.95 53.64
C GLU A 927 30.98 -7.69 52.38
N ALA A 928 30.34 -7.69 51.20
CA ALA A 928 30.87 -6.92 50.06
C ALA A 928 30.25 -5.52 50.04
N ASP A 929 31.07 -4.50 50.26
CA ASP A 929 30.74 -3.08 50.11
C ASP A 929 30.21 -2.82 48.67
N PRO A 930 29.11 -2.07 48.46
CA PRO A 930 28.58 -1.75 47.12
C PRO A 930 29.60 -1.15 46.15
N ALA A 931 30.71 -0.60 46.65
CA ALA A 931 31.79 -0.13 45.81
C ALA A 931 32.74 -1.26 45.31
N THR A 932 32.76 -2.44 45.94
CA THR A 932 33.56 -3.60 45.50
C THR A 932 32.90 -4.36 44.35
N SER A 933 31.57 -4.32 44.21
CA SER A 933 30.84 -4.94 43.09
C SER A 933 31.04 -4.23 41.75
N LEU A 934 31.58 -3.00 41.77
CA LEU A 934 32.00 -2.22 40.59
C LEU A 934 33.46 -2.51 40.16
N GLY A 935 34.12 -3.51 40.77
CA GLY A 935 35.51 -3.85 40.48
C GLY A 935 36.54 -2.80 40.91
N LEU A 936 36.13 -1.83 41.73
CA LEU A 936 36.99 -0.77 42.25
C LEU A 936 37.79 -1.30 43.45
N THR A 937 39.10 -1.05 43.43
CA THR A 937 39.99 -1.30 44.58
C THR A 937 39.65 -0.32 45.72
N PRO A 938 39.96 -0.65 46.99
CA PRO A 938 39.72 0.27 48.12
C PRO A 938 40.28 1.68 47.89
N ARG A 939 41.45 1.75 47.23
CA ARG A 939 42.08 3.03 46.90
C ARG A 939 41.37 3.81 45.81
N GLU A 940 40.78 3.13 44.83
CA GLU A 940 39.96 3.76 43.80
C GLU A 940 38.62 4.26 44.35
N GLN A 941 38.09 3.63 45.39
CA GLN A 941 36.87 4.09 46.08
C GLN A 941 37.12 5.40 46.84
N GLU A 942 38.25 5.53 47.53
CA GLU A 942 38.65 6.80 48.18
C GLU A 942 38.82 7.93 47.14
N VAL A 943 39.44 7.62 46.00
CA VAL A 943 39.60 8.58 44.90
C VAL A 943 38.26 8.96 44.27
N LEU A 944 37.37 7.98 44.02
CA LEU A 944 36.03 8.22 43.46
C LEU A 944 35.19 9.09 44.42
N ARG A 945 35.28 8.85 45.74
CA ARG A 945 34.64 9.70 46.76
C ARG A 945 35.11 11.16 46.64
N LEU A 946 36.41 11.41 46.53
CA LEU A 946 36.93 12.78 46.36
C LEU A 946 36.57 13.39 44.99
N VAL A 947 36.40 12.58 43.94
CA VAL A 947 35.87 13.01 42.64
C VAL A 947 34.41 13.47 42.76
N THR A 948 33.58 12.80 43.57
CA THR A 948 32.19 13.22 43.83
C THR A 948 32.08 14.58 44.54
N PHE A 949 33.11 14.98 45.30
CA PHE A 949 33.25 16.31 45.91
C PHE A 949 33.89 17.36 44.96
N GLY A 950 34.11 17.04 43.68
CA GLY A 950 34.68 17.98 42.71
C GLY A 950 36.17 18.29 42.89
N ARG A 951 36.93 17.49 43.66
CA ARG A 951 38.35 17.76 43.96
C ARG A 951 39.24 17.51 42.74
N SER A 952 40.19 18.41 42.47
CA SER A 952 41.19 18.22 41.39
C SER A 952 42.22 17.15 41.76
N ASN A 953 42.92 16.58 40.77
CA ASN A 953 43.95 15.54 41.03
C ASN A 953 45.04 16.02 42.00
N ARG A 954 45.34 17.33 42.03
CA ARG A 954 46.28 17.92 43.00
C ARG A 954 45.73 17.86 44.43
N ARG A 955 44.46 18.21 44.64
CA ARG A 955 43.81 18.15 45.96
C ARG A 955 43.61 16.71 46.43
N ILE A 956 43.23 15.79 45.52
CA ILE A 956 43.15 14.36 45.80
C ILE A 956 44.52 13.81 46.25
N ALA A 957 45.58 14.23 45.57
CA ALA A 957 46.94 13.86 45.89
C ALA A 957 47.40 14.39 47.27
N GLU A 958 47.09 15.65 47.58
CA GLU A 958 47.34 16.26 48.89
C GLU A 958 46.60 15.53 50.02
N GLU A 959 45.33 15.20 49.81
CA GLU A 959 44.45 14.60 50.83
C GLU A 959 44.73 13.12 51.07
N LEU A 960 45.16 12.38 50.03
CA LEU A 960 45.50 10.96 50.13
C LEU A 960 47.01 10.70 50.30
N TYR A 961 47.84 11.75 50.42
CA TYR A 961 49.31 11.67 50.50
C TYR A 961 49.95 10.86 49.37
N ILE A 962 49.53 11.11 48.12
CA ILE A 962 50.07 10.48 46.90
C ILE A 962 50.52 11.53 45.89
N SER A 963 51.21 11.13 44.81
CA SER A 963 51.58 12.08 43.75
C SER A 963 50.36 12.46 42.89
N PRO A 964 50.29 13.70 42.34
CA PRO A 964 49.25 14.08 41.37
C PRO A 964 49.15 13.14 40.16
N LYS A 965 50.28 12.53 39.75
CA LYS A 965 50.33 11.55 38.67
C LYS A 965 49.60 10.26 39.07
N THR A 966 49.79 9.80 40.30
CA THR A 966 49.11 8.61 40.86
C THR A 966 47.60 8.82 40.96
N ALA A 967 47.15 9.99 41.44
CA ALA A 967 45.73 10.34 41.46
C ALA A 967 45.11 10.32 40.04
N SER A 968 45.84 10.83 39.04
CA SER A 968 45.39 10.80 37.63
C SER A 968 45.24 9.38 37.07
N VAL A 969 46.12 8.45 37.45
CA VAL A 969 46.04 7.04 37.05
C VAL A 969 44.82 6.38 37.69
N HIS A 970 44.59 6.60 38.98
CA HIS A 970 43.39 6.09 39.65
C HIS A 970 42.10 6.62 39.01
N VAL A 971 42.02 7.93 38.72
CA VAL A 971 40.86 8.49 38.01
C VAL A 971 40.65 7.82 36.65
N SER A 972 41.72 7.60 35.88
CA SER A 972 41.61 6.95 34.56
C SER A 972 41.13 5.50 34.66
N ASN A 973 41.63 4.75 35.64
CA ASN A 973 41.20 3.38 35.89
C ASN A 973 39.74 3.31 36.37
N ILE A 974 39.31 4.27 37.20
CA ILE A 974 37.92 4.41 37.64
C ILE A 974 37.00 4.66 36.44
N LEU A 975 37.37 5.58 35.53
CA LEU A 975 36.58 5.84 34.32
C LEU A 975 36.43 4.58 33.46
N ALA A 976 37.53 3.84 33.26
CA ALA A 976 37.52 2.59 32.51
C ALA A 976 36.64 1.51 33.16
N LYS A 977 36.73 1.32 34.48
CA LYS A 977 35.95 0.32 35.23
C LYS A 977 34.46 0.67 35.31
N LEU A 978 34.13 1.96 35.34
CA LEU A 978 32.75 2.44 35.39
C LEU A 978 32.11 2.63 34.00
N GLY A 979 32.88 2.46 32.91
CA GLY A 979 32.39 2.60 31.54
C GLY A 979 31.93 4.02 31.19
N VAL A 980 32.53 5.05 31.81
CA VAL A 980 32.16 6.47 31.60
C VAL A 980 33.30 7.25 30.93
N SER A 981 32.94 8.31 30.21
CA SER A 981 33.87 9.08 29.39
C SER A 981 34.55 10.23 30.13
N GLY A 982 34.03 10.63 31.29
CA GLY A 982 34.55 11.76 32.04
C GLY A 982 34.28 11.73 33.55
N ARG A 983 35.07 12.52 34.30
CA ARG A 983 34.99 12.60 35.77
C ARG A 983 33.61 13.02 36.28
N THR A 984 32.91 13.87 35.52
CA THR A 984 31.58 14.38 35.88
C THR A 984 30.55 13.27 35.74
N GLU A 985 30.67 12.42 34.71
CA GLU A 985 29.85 11.23 34.54
C GLU A 985 30.13 10.19 35.62
N ALA A 986 31.40 9.98 36.00
CA ALA A 986 31.75 9.11 37.13
C ALA A 986 31.13 9.61 38.45
N ALA A 987 31.20 10.93 38.70
CA ALA A 987 30.58 11.53 39.88
C ALA A 987 29.05 11.41 39.84
N ALA A 988 28.42 11.70 38.70
CA ALA A 988 26.98 11.56 38.51
C ALA A 988 26.52 10.10 38.66
N LEU A 989 27.29 9.14 38.15
CA LEU A 989 27.02 7.71 38.31
C LEU A 989 27.15 7.30 39.78
N ALA A 990 28.21 7.71 40.48
CA ALA A 990 28.39 7.42 41.90
C ALA A 990 27.27 8.02 42.78
N HIS A 991 26.81 9.24 42.47
CA HIS A 991 25.67 9.88 43.12
C HIS A 991 24.34 9.17 42.78
N ARG A 992 24.12 8.79 41.52
CA ARG A 992 22.95 8.01 41.07
C ARG A 992 22.88 6.65 41.77
N LEU A 993 24.04 6.04 42.04
CA LEU A 993 24.18 4.78 42.75
C LEU A 993 24.17 4.94 44.28
N ARG A 994 24.14 6.18 44.81
CA ARG A 994 24.22 6.51 46.25
C ARG A 994 25.37 5.78 46.97
N LEU A 995 26.54 5.69 46.31
CA LEU A 995 27.70 4.97 46.86
C LEU A 995 28.27 5.59 48.14
N TYR A 996 28.04 6.89 48.36
CA TYR A 996 28.50 7.62 49.53
C TYR A 996 27.33 8.43 50.12
N PRO A 997 27.24 8.55 51.47
CA PRO A 997 26.24 9.40 52.11
C PRO A 997 26.44 10.87 51.73
N GLU A 998 25.34 11.61 51.60
CA GLU A 998 25.36 13.06 51.36
C GLU A 998 26.08 13.76 52.52
N ALA A 999 26.97 14.71 52.19
CA ALA A 999 27.70 15.47 53.19
C ALA A 999 26.72 16.36 53.96
N THR A 1000 26.48 16.02 55.23
CA THR A 1000 25.94 16.96 56.20
C THR A 1000 26.92 18.11 56.37
N ASP A 1001 26.36 19.32 56.26
CA ASP A 1001 27.03 20.60 56.43
C ASP A 1001 27.71 20.68 57.81
N VAL A 1002 29.04 20.59 57.84
CA VAL A 1002 29.86 20.84 59.03
C VAL A 1002 31.12 21.59 58.60
N ALA A 1003 31.07 22.93 58.64
CA ALA A 1003 31.95 23.74 59.49
C ALA A 1003 31.89 25.22 59.07
N ALA A 1004 31.11 26.00 59.82
CA ALA A 1004 31.60 27.28 60.30
C ALA A 1004 32.60 26.99 61.43
N VAL A 1005 33.89 27.26 61.20
CA VAL A 1005 34.90 27.93 62.05
C VAL A 1005 36.10 28.22 61.16
#